data_AF-A0A1W9QBH5-F1
#
_entry.id   AF-A0A1W9QBH5-F1
#
_cell.length_a   1.000
_cell.length_b   1.000
_cell.length_c   1.000
_cell.angle_alpha   90.00
_cell.angle_beta   90.00
_cell.angle_gamma   90.00
#
_symmetry.space_group_name_H-M   'P 1'
#
loop_
_entity.id
_entity.type
_entity.pdbx_description
1 polymer ?
#
loop_
_entity_poly.entity_id
_entity_poly.type
_entity_poly.pdbx_seq_one_letter_code
_entity_poly.pdbx_strand_id
1 'polypeptide(L)'
;MSGAPPLAARILEANTQALKGDVIASRYRVDAVLGEGGMGIVYRCTDLTANESVALKRVVVPDTEHAEEYVMWFYKEARALAALDHSCIVRARDFGRLKDGSPFLVMDIAKGTSLHDLAHAGLNWQNIYYITDQILSALAHAHARGIVHGDLKPSNVLVEERDGQPPLVHVLDFGLAWLKADTHDERLDGEKAPEFKPHAGAGTPGYMAPEQIQHEQHHVCGATDLYALGCILYRLIGRTPPFTGNAKELLRKHAYSEVPRLVPVFEAPPGLVDFVMRLLEKRPWSRYEFAAEARRDFAAFAPKNVTRDGFILPKIRSAPVRPLPEGQGRPGRNPNLDAETERTTSLISIRQSPLVGREDIRAQLRAICDEVIQSPEPMQRLVLLVGPAGAGKSRIAEWLCQTVHEEGTMVPLMARYRPLRGPLDGVVGAVTRYYNFERAERAAIERSLLQRWNIKKADREGRTWVAGAAEWFRPNSQGPDAPIGPSGVRFAIDSVATRRTVSRHVVRRVGQGRKLLFWLDDLHNASDSTFEGFQRMFIEDRDQPYMIVGTVRAEDVHLGTPSAERLKKLVELMGGVAIDVPPLEPETTRELLRRSLPLEEDAIEEAAKRSRGNPLFALQQLHAWALDGKMVQKDGVYSVPPDALAVRPKTTAELWKARLDAVPERYRLAAYAIAAISSDLRREVLRPLLEDLGLAADECIFALQRAEVLIPRGPGRYSWPHALLQEYLSAELAQRPDRTRIYRAAADALKQHPLANSRRVVRQQVMNLIQGGDPNSAAALLFDFLHASWNGAREPLSTLSDLDLLRGRLHGEMRAHQDRWRSEALRHVGRTTEARDYAERARATFRELSLPIDEAHAMRLLGHIFAELGNLSEGKKLAEAALETFKGVGDILGQAQAESVLGEIDYLLGDPESARAYVLSSEQHFAESDQPLGRGLCLLLSSWIEHSEGAVDKSRRMALRARSEFERIGYRLGTAQADASLAHVEHRLQNFHSATRGAEEALAAFESLRTPRGQAACRRLLAMIAIDTDEADEAERHVEWAAKIYSDMGDPWGVVESKVLEAQVALLRRDFELAESKLAEASTLVVEEPEPYQHRLLTEAWCLRERGAPDLGSARIREAMHRFPNRRQIGDHTLHLLARLSRYRWPESTVTLIAEWRAELVQLARLTAADERSP
;
A
#
# COMPACT_ATOMS: atom_id res chain seq x y z
N MET A 1 1.30 15.84 -74.20
CA MET A 1 2.02 14.93 -73.29
C MET A 1 1.55 15.21 -71.88
N SER A 2 0.65 14.37 -71.40
CA SER A 2 0.05 14.37 -70.06
C SER A 2 1.02 13.71 -69.07
N GLY A 3 1.61 14.51 -68.18
CA GLY A 3 2.38 13.98 -67.06
C GLY A 3 1.42 13.47 -65.98
N ALA A 4 1.44 12.17 -65.72
CA ALA A 4 0.68 11.56 -64.65
C ALA A 4 1.14 12.12 -63.28
N PRO A 5 0.23 12.31 -62.31
CA PRO A 5 0.59 12.79 -60.98
C PRO A 5 1.43 11.75 -60.22
N PRO A 6 2.25 12.18 -59.24
CA PRO A 6 3.16 11.31 -58.50
C PRO A 6 2.43 10.19 -57.76
N LEU A 7 3.10 9.03 -57.63
CA LEU A 7 2.57 7.78 -57.07
C LEU A 7 1.93 7.95 -55.67
N ALA A 8 2.46 8.87 -54.85
CA ALA A 8 1.92 9.19 -53.53
C ALA A 8 0.51 9.83 -53.58
N ALA A 9 0.20 10.62 -54.61
CA ALA A 9 -1.13 11.19 -54.81
C ALA A 9 -2.14 10.14 -55.31
N ARG A 10 -1.68 9.16 -56.10
CA ARG A 10 -2.52 8.04 -56.56
C ARG A 10 -2.85 7.00 -55.48
N ILE A 11 -2.00 6.88 -54.46
CA ILE A 11 -2.25 5.98 -53.31
C ILE A 11 -3.23 6.63 -52.31
N LEU A 12 -3.20 7.96 -52.17
CA LEU A 12 -4.18 8.71 -51.37
C LEU A 12 -5.60 8.69 -51.97
N GLU A 13 -5.75 8.66 -53.30
CA GLU A 13 -7.07 8.61 -53.96
C GLU A 13 -7.71 7.21 -53.99
N ALA A 14 -6.96 6.14 -53.74
CA ALA A 14 -7.44 4.76 -53.93
C ALA A 14 -7.90 4.04 -52.64
N ASN A 15 -7.77 4.64 -51.44
CA ASN A 15 -7.70 3.83 -50.22
C ASN A 15 -8.37 4.38 -48.93
N THR A 16 -9.56 5.01 -48.95
CA THR A 16 -10.07 5.58 -47.67
C THR A 16 -11.56 5.51 -47.32
N GLN A 17 -12.50 5.15 -48.20
CA GLN A 17 -13.92 5.03 -47.82
C GLN A 17 -14.58 3.78 -48.42
N ALA A 18 -15.30 3.01 -47.61
CA ALA A 18 -16.06 1.85 -48.08
C ALA A 18 -17.27 2.31 -48.90
N LEU A 19 -17.56 1.66 -50.02
CA LEU A 19 -18.67 1.98 -50.90
C LEU A 19 -19.96 1.28 -50.47
N LYS A 20 -21.10 1.78 -50.95
CA LYS A 20 -22.39 1.11 -50.71
C LYS A 20 -22.38 -0.29 -51.32
N GLY A 21 -22.67 -1.30 -50.52
CA GLY A 21 -22.66 -2.70 -50.92
C GLY A 21 -21.35 -3.44 -50.65
N ASP A 22 -20.26 -2.74 -50.29
CA ASP A 22 -19.03 -3.39 -49.79
C ASP A 22 -19.34 -4.19 -48.53
N VAL A 23 -18.68 -5.34 -48.36
CA VAL A 23 -18.81 -6.18 -47.16
C VAL A 23 -17.53 -6.08 -46.33
N ILE A 24 -17.63 -5.45 -45.17
CA ILE A 24 -16.54 -5.35 -44.19
C ILE A 24 -16.50 -6.61 -43.32
N ALA A 25 -15.30 -7.12 -43.06
CA ALA A 25 -15.03 -8.31 -42.26
C ALA A 25 -15.83 -9.55 -42.75
N SER A 26 -16.11 -9.64 -44.06
CA SER A 26 -16.93 -10.70 -44.67
C SER A 26 -18.34 -10.87 -44.08
N ARG A 27 -18.83 -9.91 -43.27
CA ARG A 27 -20.10 -10.01 -42.53
C ARG A 27 -20.97 -8.75 -42.59
N TYR A 28 -20.37 -7.56 -42.58
CA TYR A 28 -21.10 -6.30 -42.43
C TYR A 28 -21.19 -5.57 -43.76
N ARG A 29 -22.35 -5.63 -44.42
CA ARG A 29 -22.58 -4.93 -45.69
C ARG A 29 -22.85 -3.45 -45.43
N VAL A 30 -22.09 -2.57 -46.06
CA VAL A 30 -22.20 -1.12 -45.91
C VAL A 30 -23.42 -0.58 -46.66
N ASP A 31 -24.31 0.12 -45.95
CA ASP A 31 -25.54 0.70 -46.50
C ASP A 31 -25.47 2.22 -46.67
N ALA A 32 -24.83 2.93 -45.73
CA ALA A 32 -24.67 4.39 -45.75
C ALA A 32 -23.56 4.86 -44.77
N VAL A 33 -23.12 6.12 -44.88
CA VAL A 33 -22.25 6.77 -43.88
C VAL A 33 -23.11 7.52 -42.87
N LEU A 34 -22.93 7.21 -41.59
CA LEU A 34 -23.60 7.88 -40.47
C LEU A 34 -22.84 9.13 -40.01
N GLY A 35 -21.51 9.12 -40.09
CA GLY A 35 -20.67 10.26 -39.73
C GLY A 35 -19.20 10.06 -40.05
N GLU A 36 -18.46 11.17 -40.20
CA GLU A 36 -17.01 11.21 -40.42
C GLU A 36 -16.40 12.06 -39.30
N GLY A 37 -15.38 11.55 -38.60
CA GLY A 37 -14.73 12.21 -37.48
C GLY A 37 -13.20 12.10 -37.52
N GLY A 38 -12.51 12.75 -36.58
CA GLY A 38 -11.04 12.85 -36.57
C GLY A 38 -10.29 11.53 -36.36
N MET A 39 -10.96 10.46 -35.93
CA MET A 39 -10.38 9.13 -35.71
C MET A 39 -10.91 8.07 -36.69
N GLY A 40 -11.86 8.38 -37.59
CA GLY A 40 -12.43 7.37 -38.48
C GLY A 40 -13.80 7.70 -39.06
N ILE A 41 -14.39 6.71 -39.73
CA ILE A 41 -15.68 6.81 -40.42
C ILE A 41 -16.66 5.82 -39.80
N VAL A 42 -17.88 6.27 -39.50
CA VAL A 42 -18.97 5.45 -38.98
C VAL A 42 -19.96 5.14 -40.10
N TYR A 43 -20.17 3.86 -40.36
CA TYR A 43 -21.07 3.34 -41.38
C TYR A 43 -22.32 2.75 -40.73
N ARG A 44 -23.46 2.88 -41.40
CA ARG A 44 -24.61 1.99 -41.19
C ARG A 44 -24.38 0.74 -42.03
N CYS A 45 -24.42 -0.41 -41.40
CA CYS A 45 -24.27 -1.70 -42.07
C CYS A 45 -25.45 -2.63 -41.76
N THR A 46 -25.70 -3.56 -42.67
CA THR A 46 -26.50 -4.75 -42.41
C THR A 46 -25.56 -5.88 -42.00
N ASP A 47 -25.73 -6.44 -40.81
CA ASP A 47 -25.10 -7.70 -40.41
C ASP A 47 -25.74 -8.84 -41.21
N LEU A 48 -25.00 -9.45 -42.14
CA LEU A 48 -25.51 -10.47 -43.03
C LEU A 48 -25.87 -11.78 -42.32
N THR A 49 -25.33 -12.01 -41.12
CA THR A 49 -25.67 -13.19 -40.31
C THR A 49 -26.96 -12.94 -39.52
N ALA A 50 -26.97 -11.88 -38.71
CA ALA A 50 -28.12 -11.58 -37.83
C ALA A 50 -29.30 -10.97 -38.60
N ASN A 51 -29.06 -10.48 -39.83
CA ASN A 51 -29.99 -9.70 -40.63
C ASN A 51 -30.51 -8.45 -39.89
N GLU A 52 -29.64 -7.81 -39.11
CA GLU A 52 -29.93 -6.62 -38.31
C GLU A 52 -29.10 -5.41 -38.77
N SER A 53 -29.62 -4.20 -38.55
CA SER A 53 -28.88 -2.96 -38.79
C SER A 53 -27.93 -2.66 -37.63
N VAL A 54 -26.66 -2.40 -37.94
CA VAL A 54 -25.61 -2.07 -36.97
C VAL A 54 -24.86 -0.79 -37.39
N ALA A 55 -24.18 -0.17 -36.44
CA ALA A 55 -23.20 0.89 -36.73
C ALA A 55 -21.79 0.31 -36.68
N LEU A 56 -20.96 0.60 -37.69
CA LEU A 56 -19.57 0.14 -37.77
C LEU A 56 -18.64 1.35 -37.86
N LYS A 57 -17.82 1.57 -36.83
CA LYS A 57 -16.77 2.60 -36.79
C LYS A 57 -15.47 1.99 -37.28
N ARG A 58 -14.98 2.44 -38.44
CA ARG A 58 -13.64 2.07 -38.96
C ARG A 58 -12.66 3.18 -38.65
N VAL A 59 -11.57 2.85 -37.96
CA VAL A 59 -10.50 3.79 -37.64
C VAL A 59 -9.54 3.89 -38.82
N VAL A 60 -9.37 5.10 -39.34
CA VAL A 60 -8.40 5.36 -40.42
C VAL A 60 -7.06 5.66 -39.76
N VAL A 61 -6.13 4.71 -39.83
CA VAL A 61 -4.80 4.85 -39.23
C VAL A 61 -3.93 5.73 -40.14
N PRO A 62 -3.47 6.92 -39.70
CA PRO A 62 -2.61 7.77 -40.50
C PRO A 62 -1.19 7.18 -40.60
N ASP A 63 -0.57 7.29 -41.78
CA ASP A 63 0.79 6.80 -42.09
C ASP A 63 1.85 7.72 -41.44
N THR A 64 1.94 7.67 -40.10
CA THR A 64 2.75 8.55 -39.25
C THR A 64 3.36 7.75 -38.09
N GLU A 65 4.38 8.31 -37.42
CA GLU A 65 5.03 7.71 -36.24
C GLU A 65 4.05 7.37 -35.08
N HIS A 66 2.83 7.92 -35.07
CA HIS A 66 1.81 7.71 -34.04
C HIS A 66 0.74 6.65 -34.41
N ALA A 67 0.91 5.90 -35.50
CA ALA A 67 -0.05 4.88 -35.95
C ALA A 67 -0.40 3.85 -34.86
N GLU A 68 0.59 3.38 -34.10
CA GLU A 68 0.40 2.43 -33.00
C GLU A 68 -0.46 3.01 -31.86
N GLU A 69 -0.40 4.33 -31.63
CA GLU A 69 -1.19 4.98 -30.59
C GLU A 69 -2.69 5.03 -30.96
N TYR A 70 -3.05 5.29 -32.23
CA TYR A 70 -4.45 5.28 -32.67
C TYR A 70 -5.11 3.91 -32.53
N VAL A 71 -4.38 2.85 -32.92
CA VAL A 71 -4.82 1.47 -32.75
C VAL A 71 -4.99 1.13 -31.26
N MET A 72 -4.08 1.62 -30.43
CA MET A 72 -4.13 1.43 -28.98
C MET A 72 -5.36 2.05 -28.32
N TRP A 73 -5.72 3.29 -28.68
CA TRP A 73 -6.92 3.97 -28.16
C TRP A 73 -8.21 3.30 -28.62
N PHE A 74 -8.26 2.86 -29.87
CA PHE A 74 -9.39 2.10 -30.39
C PHE A 74 -9.68 0.84 -29.56
N TYR A 75 -8.67 0.02 -29.27
CA TYR A 75 -8.87 -1.18 -28.46
C TYR A 75 -9.28 -0.84 -27.02
N LYS A 76 -8.79 0.27 -26.45
CA LYS A 76 -9.25 0.75 -25.13
C LYS A 76 -10.73 1.13 -25.15
N GLU A 77 -11.17 1.86 -26.17
CA GLU A 77 -12.58 2.25 -26.35
C GLU A 77 -13.48 1.00 -26.54
N ALA A 78 -13.08 0.09 -27.42
CA ALA A 78 -13.82 -1.15 -27.67
C ALA A 78 -13.95 -2.00 -26.39
N ARG A 79 -12.88 -2.11 -25.60
CA ARG A 79 -12.88 -2.82 -24.31
C ARG A 79 -13.75 -2.15 -23.26
N ALA A 80 -13.67 -0.83 -23.15
CA ALA A 80 -14.50 -0.07 -22.24
C ALA A 80 -15.98 -0.30 -22.56
N LEU A 81 -16.38 -0.17 -23.83
CA LEU A 81 -17.76 -0.39 -24.26
C LEU A 81 -18.22 -1.85 -24.09
N ALA A 82 -17.34 -2.83 -24.34
CA ALA A 82 -17.67 -4.26 -24.19
C ALA A 82 -17.92 -4.68 -22.73
N ALA A 83 -17.38 -3.93 -21.76
CA ALA A 83 -17.58 -4.17 -20.34
C ALA A 83 -18.86 -3.50 -19.77
N LEU A 84 -19.56 -2.69 -20.58
CA LEU A 84 -20.74 -1.94 -20.15
C LEU A 84 -22.01 -2.55 -20.75
N ASP A 85 -23.03 -2.72 -19.91
CA ASP A 85 -24.35 -3.19 -20.30
C ASP A 85 -25.41 -2.34 -19.59
N HIS A 86 -25.82 -1.26 -20.26
CA HIS A 86 -26.76 -0.28 -19.71
C HIS A 86 -27.61 0.31 -20.83
N SER A 87 -28.90 0.52 -20.57
CA SER A 87 -29.88 0.98 -21.58
C SER A 87 -29.55 2.33 -22.23
N CYS A 88 -28.81 3.19 -21.51
CA CYS A 88 -28.40 4.51 -21.98
C CYS A 88 -26.96 4.56 -22.54
N ILE A 89 -26.29 3.41 -22.71
CA ILE A 89 -24.94 3.31 -23.29
C ILE A 89 -25.04 2.41 -24.52
N VAL A 90 -24.45 2.83 -25.63
CA VAL A 90 -24.44 1.99 -26.83
C VAL A 90 -23.60 0.73 -26.59
N ARG A 91 -24.19 -0.43 -26.91
CA ARG A 91 -23.55 -1.72 -26.72
C ARG A 91 -22.57 -2.03 -27.86
N ALA A 92 -21.35 -2.42 -27.51
CA ALA A 92 -20.41 -3.02 -28.46
C ALA A 92 -20.84 -4.47 -28.79
N ARG A 93 -20.90 -4.80 -30.08
CA ARG A 93 -21.25 -6.14 -30.57
C ARG A 93 -20.03 -6.96 -30.95
N ASP A 94 -19.10 -6.34 -31.67
CA ASP A 94 -17.98 -6.99 -32.33
C ASP A 94 -16.86 -5.96 -32.58
N PHE A 95 -15.61 -6.39 -32.68
CA PHE A 95 -14.51 -5.53 -33.10
C PHE A 95 -13.34 -6.39 -33.62
N GLY A 96 -12.47 -5.81 -34.44
CA GLY A 96 -11.32 -6.52 -34.98
C GLY A 96 -10.45 -5.66 -35.88
N ARG A 97 -9.65 -6.34 -36.71
CA ARG A 97 -8.74 -5.72 -37.68
C ARG A 97 -9.01 -6.24 -39.09
N LEU A 98 -8.99 -5.33 -40.06
CA LEU A 98 -9.14 -5.64 -41.48
C LEU A 98 -7.77 -5.95 -42.10
N LYS A 99 -7.73 -6.60 -43.27
CA LYS A 99 -6.47 -6.92 -43.97
C LYS A 99 -5.64 -5.70 -44.36
N ASP A 100 -6.26 -4.53 -44.50
CA ASP A 100 -5.56 -3.25 -44.68
C ASP A 100 -4.92 -2.71 -43.39
N GLY A 101 -5.02 -3.45 -42.28
CA GLY A 101 -4.48 -3.09 -40.97
C GLY A 101 -5.37 -2.15 -40.16
N SER A 102 -6.51 -1.69 -40.70
CA SER A 102 -7.41 -0.76 -40.01
C SER A 102 -8.28 -1.47 -38.95
N PRO A 103 -8.42 -0.90 -37.74
CA PRO A 103 -9.36 -1.41 -36.75
C PRO A 103 -10.82 -1.08 -37.09
N PHE A 104 -11.75 -1.95 -36.69
CA PHE A 104 -13.20 -1.69 -36.78
C PHE A 104 -13.94 -2.10 -35.50
N LEU A 105 -14.91 -1.30 -35.07
CA LEU A 105 -15.82 -1.56 -33.93
C LEU A 105 -17.26 -1.55 -34.43
N VAL A 106 -18.00 -2.61 -34.15
CA VAL A 106 -19.42 -2.77 -34.45
C VAL A 106 -20.22 -2.57 -33.18
N MET A 107 -21.27 -1.77 -33.27
CA MET A 107 -22.12 -1.40 -32.15
C MET A 107 -23.60 -1.33 -32.56
N ASP A 108 -24.48 -1.31 -31.56
CA ASP A 108 -25.91 -1.05 -31.78
C ASP A 108 -26.11 0.29 -32.49
N ILE A 109 -27.06 0.34 -33.44
CA ILE A 109 -27.43 1.60 -34.08
C ILE A 109 -28.25 2.46 -33.12
N ALA A 110 -27.65 3.54 -32.61
CA ALA A 110 -28.36 4.50 -31.79
C ALA A 110 -29.24 5.42 -32.65
N LYS A 111 -30.48 5.63 -32.22
CA LYS A 111 -31.43 6.53 -32.86
C LYS A 111 -31.45 7.87 -32.12
N GLY A 112 -31.94 8.91 -32.79
CA GLY A 112 -32.18 10.22 -32.17
C GLY A 112 -31.30 11.34 -32.73
N THR A 113 -31.42 12.51 -32.09
CA THR A 113 -30.70 13.73 -32.47
C THR A 113 -29.60 14.04 -31.47
N SER A 114 -28.48 14.59 -31.94
CA SER A 114 -27.37 15.01 -31.07
C SER A 114 -27.81 16.07 -30.06
N LEU A 115 -27.40 15.91 -28.80
CA LEU A 115 -27.61 16.90 -27.76
C LEU A 115 -26.93 18.23 -28.10
N HIS A 116 -25.87 18.21 -28.93
CA HIS A 116 -25.27 19.41 -29.48
C HIS A 116 -26.27 20.25 -30.27
N ASP A 117 -27.06 19.62 -31.14
CA ASP A 117 -28.02 20.31 -31.99
C ASP A 117 -29.24 20.76 -31.17
N LEU A 118 -29.70 19.91 -30.25
CA LEU A 118 -30.79 20.21 -29.32
C LEU A 118 -30.45 21.38 -28.38
N ALA A 119 -29.19 21.50 -27.96
CA ALA A 119 -28.74 22.63 -27.15
C ALA A 119 -28.88 23.98 -27.88
N HIS A 120 -28.75 24.02 -29.21
CA HIS A 120 -28.94 25.23 -30.01
C HIS A 120 -30.43 25.57 -30.21
N ALA A 121 -31.27 24.55 -30.39
CA ALA A 121 -32.70 24.73 -30.58
C ALA A 121 -33.44 25.11 -29.28
N GLY A 122 -32.85 24.78 -28.12
CA GLY A 122 -33.35 25.10 -26.79
C GLY A 122 -34.26 23.99 -26.24
N LEU A 123 -33.91 23.45 -25.07
CA LEU A 123 -34.68 22.44 -24.36
C LEU A 123 -35.44 23.04 -23.18
N ASN A 124 -36.63 22.50 -22.89
CA ASN A 124 -37.36 22.83 -21.67
C ASN A 124 -36.75 22.08 -20.46
N TRP A 125 -37.11 22.50 -19.24
CA TRP A 125 -36.59 21.89 -18.01
C TRP A 125 -36.91 20.40 -17.90
N GLN A 126 -38.12 19.98 -18.30
CA GLN A 126 -38.54 18.58 -18.24
C GLN A 126 -37.58 17.68 -19.03
N ASN A 127 -37.26 18.03 -20.27
CA ASN A 127 -36.29 17.31 -21.09
C ASN A 127 -34.88 17.38 -20.53
N ILE A 128 -34.42 18.56 -20.08
CA ILE A 128 -33.08 18.71 -19.46
C ILE A 128 -32.93 17.77 -18.26
N TYR A 129 -33.95 17.70 -17.40
CA TYR A 129 -33.96 16.83 -16.23
C TYR A 129 -33.80 15.35 -16.62
N TYR A 130 -34.69 14.83 -17.47
CA TYR A 130 -34.66 13.40 -17.82
C TYR A 130 -33.42 13.00 -18.63
N ILE A 131 -32.88 13.91 -19.45
CA ILE A 131 -31.61 13.67 -20.15
C ILE A 131 -30.47 13.58 -19.13
N THR A 132 -30.42 14.48 -18.17
CA THR A 132 -29.36 14.53 -17.15
C THR A 132 -29.40 13.34 -16.21
N ASP A 133 -30.60 12.92 -15.77
CA ASP A 133 -30.76 11.72 -14.93
C ASP A 133 -30.23 10.46 -15.64
N GLN A 134 -30.54 10.29 -16.93
CA GLN A 134 -30.05 9.17 -17.72
C GLN A 134 -28.54 9.22 -17.96
N ILE A 135 -27.96 10.40 -18.19
CA ILE A 135 -26.49 10.55 -18.29
C ILE A 135 -25.84 10.17 -16.95
N LEU A 136 -26.36 10.65 -15.82
CA LEU A 136 -25.84 10.29 -14.50
C LEU A 136 -25.98 8.79 -14.21
N SER A 137 -27.07 8.15 -14.65
CA SER A 137 -27.25 6.69 -14.59
C SER A 137 -26.16 5.96 -15.38
N ALA A 138 -25.92 6.37 -16.62
CA ALA A 138 -24.88 5.80 -17.48
C ALA A 138 -23.48 5.98 -16.88
N LEU A 139 -23.17 7.17 -16.35
CA LEU A 139 -21.88 7.44 -15.70
C LEU A 139 -21.71 6.63 -14.42
N ALA A 140 -22.75 6.48 -13.59
CA ALA A 140 -22.69 5.64 -12.39
C ALA A 140 -22.36 4.17 -12.73
N HIS A 141 -23.02 3.63 -13.76
CA HIS A 141 -22.77 2.29 -14.26
C HIS A 141 -21.34 2.09 -14.76
N ALA A 142 -20.81 3.06 -15.52
CA ALA A 142 -19.44 3.04 -16.03
C ALA A 142 -18.39 3.18 -14.91
N HIS A 143 -18.58 4.14 -14.00
CA HIS A 143 -17.66 4.42 -12.90
C HIS A 143 -17.55 3.23 -11.94
N ALA A 144 -18.66 2.53 -11.68
CA ALA A 144 -18.68 1.30 -10.87
C ALA A 144 -17.83 0.17 -11.44
N ARG A 145 -17.64 0.15 -12.76
CA ARG A 145 -16.77 -0.80 -13.48
C ARG A 145 -15.37 -0.23 -13.76
N GLY A 146 -15.01 0.88 -13.10
CA GLY A 146 -13.71 1.51 -13.23
C GLY A 146 -13.48 2.22 -14.57
N ILE A 147 -14.53 2.50 -15.34
CA ILE A 147 -14.46 3.17 -16.64
C ILE A 147 -14.88 4.63 -16.45
N VAL A 148 -13.99 5.56 -16.77
CA VAL A 148 -14.29 7.01 -16.86
C VAL A 148 -14.38 7.36 -18.34
N HIS A 149 -15.40 8.09 -18.76
CA HIS A 149 -15.65 8.42 -20.17
C HIS A 149 -14.53 9.30 -20.76
N GLY A 150 -14.08 10.33 -20.05
CA GLY A 150 -12.90 11.13 -20.38
C GLY A 150 -13.05 12.16 -21.52
N ASP A 151 -14.00 12.00 -22.44
CA ASP A 151 -14.35 13.02 -23.47
C ASP A 151 -15.87 13.32 -23.53
N LEU A 152 -16.55 13.40 -22.39
CA LEU A 152 -18.00 13.61 -22.40
C LEU A 152 -18.34 15.00 -22.96
N LYS A 153 -19.20 15.05 -23.98
CA LYS A 153 -19.61 16.29 -24.65
C LYS A 153 -20.97 16.14 -25.33
N PRO A 154 -21.68 17.23 -25.68
CA PRO A 154 -23.02 17.14 -26.28
C PRO A 154 -23.10 16.35 -27.58
N SER A 155 -22.03 16.29 -28.39
CA SER A 155 -22.03 15.50 -29.63
C SER A 155 -21.97 13.98 -29.39
N ASN A 156 -21.57 13.56 -28.19
CA ASN A 156 -21.47 12.16 -27.79
C ASN A 156 -22.74 11.70 -27.05
N VAL A 157 -23.82 12.47 -27.12
CA VAL A 157 -25.10 12.13 -26.49
C VAL A 157 -26.18 12.26 -27.55
N LEU A 158 -26.80 11.15 -27.94
CA LEU A 158 -28.00 11.16 -28.77
C LEU A 158 -29.25 11.08 -27.91
N VAL A 159 -30.29 11.79 -28.35
CA VAL A 159 -31.58 11.86 -27.66
C VAL A 159 -32.66 11.40 -28.63
N GLU A 160 -33.25 10.25 -28.33
CA GLU A 160 -34.32 9.62 -29.09
C GLU A 160 -35.68 10.07 -28.53
N GLU A 161 -36.48 10.73 -29.36
CA GLU A 161 -37.86 11.08 -29.01
C GLU A 161 -38.72 9.81 -28.92
N ARG A 162 -39.53 9.71 -27.86
CA ARG A 162 -40.46 8.60 -27.64
C ARG A 162 -41.86 9.15 -27.40
N ASP A 163 -42.85 8.60 -28.10
CA ASP A 163 -44.21 9.11 -28.07
C ASP A 163 -44.80 9.10 -26.65
N GLY A 164 -45.08 10.29 -26.11
CA GLY A 164 -45.64 10.51 -24.78
C GLY A 164 -44.76 10.04 -23.60
N GLN A 165 -43.49 9.71 -23.82
CA GLN A 165 -42.56 9.21 -22.81
C GLN A 165 -41.30 10.10 -22.71
N PRO A 166 -40.54 10.04 -21.59
CA PRO A 166 -39.24 10.66 -21.53
C PRO A 166 -38.35 10.23 -22.71
N PRO A 167 -37.58 11.17 -23.31
CA PRO A 167 -36.68 10.82 -24.39
C PRO A 167 -35.62 9.82 -23.90
N LEU A 168 -35.24 8.85 -24.73
CA LEU A 168 -34.18 7.90 -24.40
C LEU A 168 -32.83 8.51 -24.77
N VAL A 169 -31.89 8.50 -23.83
CA VAL A 169 -30.52 8.96 -24.06
C VAL A 169 -29.63 7.78 -24.46
N HIS A 170 -28.78 7.99 -25.46
CA HIS A 170 -27.70 7.08 -25.83
C HIS A 170 -26.36 7.82 -25.71
N VAL A 171 -25.54 7.45 -24.72
CA VAL A 171 -24.17 7.94 -24.58
C VAL A 171 -23.26 7.14 -25.51
N LEU A 172 -22.50 7.86 -26.33
CA LEU A 172 -21.63 7.36 -27.39
C LEU A 172 -20.15 7.63 -27.09
N ASP A 173 -19.27 6.97 -27.85
CA ASP A 173 -17.85 7.33 -28.03
C ASP A 173 -17.04 7.51 -26.72
N PHE A 174 -16.64 6.38 -26.14
CA PHE A 174 -15.69 6.27 -25.02
C PHE A 174 -14.22 6.44 -25.49
N GLY A 175 -14.00 7.28 -26.52
CA GLY A 175 -12.74 7.37 -27.29
C GLY A 175 -11.52 7.87 -26.51
N LEU A 176 -11.71 8.48 -25.33
CA LEU A 176 -10.64 8.81 -24.37
C LEU A 176 -10.86 8.09 -23.03
N ALA A 177 -11.56 6.97 -23.02
CA ALA A 177 -11.94 6.32 -21.79
C ALA A 177 -10.72 5.94 -20.94
N TRP A 178 -10.80 6.34 -19.68
CA TRP A 178 -9.84 6.03 -18.65
C TRP A 178 -10.31 4.78 -17.91
N LEU A 179 -9.64 3.66 -18.18
CA LEU A 179 -9.76 2.44 -17.39
C LEU A 179 -8.89 2.59 -16.14
N LYS A 180 -9.52 2.88 -14.98
CA LYS A 180 -8.83 3.02 -13.68
C LYS A 180 -8.25 1.72 -13.15
N ALA A 181 -8.77 0.59 -13.60
CA ALA A 181 -8.26 -0.73 -13.29
C ALA A 181 -8.11 -1.48 -14.61
N ASP A 182 -7.13 -2.37 -14.66
CA ASP A 182 -7.18 -3.53 -15.54
C ASP A 182 -8.42 -4.34 -15.11
N THR A 183 -9.63 -3.98 -15.56
CA THR A 183 -10.87 -4.76 -15.38
C THR A 183 -10.89 -6.02 -16.27
N HIS A 184 -9.68 -6.45 -16.62
CA HIS A 184 -9.37 -7.71 -17.25
C HIS A 184 -9.52 -8.82 -16.22
N ASP A 185 -10.25 -9.87 -16.56
CA ASP A 185 -10.16 -11.11 -15.79
C ASP A 185 -8.77 -11.70 -16.04
N GLU A 186 -7.81 -11.39 -15.16
CA GLU A 186 -6.46 -12.02 -15.15
C GLU A 186 -6.54 -13.56 -15.14
N ARG A 187 -7.73 -14.14 -14.93
CA ARG A 187 -7.97 -15.59 -14.96
C ARG A 187 -8.21 -16.16 -16.35
N LEU A 188 -8.65 -15.32 -17.29
CA LEU A 188 -9.09 -15.75 -18.61
C LEU A 188 -8.02 -15.46 -19.66
N ASP A 189 -7.51 -14.24 -19.76
CA ASP A 189 -6.35 -13.94 -20.62
C ASP A 189 -5.44 -12.92 -19.94
N GLY A 190 -4.39 -12.49 -20.61
CA GLY A 190 -3.84 -11.20 -20.27
C GLY A 190 -3.24 -10.50 -21.46
N GLU A 191 -3.98 -9.53 -21.97
CA GLU A 191 -3.47 -8.56 -22.91
C GLU A 191 -3.31 -7.21 -22.21
N LYS A 192 -2.37 -6.39 -22.74
CA LYS A 192 -2.04 -5.03 -22.30
C LYS A 192 -3.29 -4.19 -22.00
N ALA A 193 -3.32 -3.43 -20.91
CA ALA A 193 -3.74 -2.03 -21.00
C ALA A 193 -2.46 -1.17 -21.06
N PRO A 194 -2.12 -0.57 -22.22
CA PRO A 194 -0.88 0.20 -22.38
C PRO A 194 -0.93 1.57 -21.71
N GLU A 195 0.26 2.12 -21.43
CA GLU A 195 0.50 3.42 -20.82
C GLU A 195 -0.19 4.59 -21.55
N PHE A 196 -0.56 5.60 -20.77
CA PHE A 196 -1.12 6.86 -21.26
C PHE A 196 0.02 7.80 -21.64
N LYS A 197 0.14 8.12 -22.93
CA LYS A 197 0.65 9.41 -23.38
C LYS A 197 -0.56 10.20 -23.89
N PRO A 198 -0.84 11.41 -23.39
CA PRO A 198 -1.88 12.23 -23.98
C PRO A 198 -1.48 12.50 -25.43
N HIS A 199 -2.36 12.20 -26.38
CA HIS A 199 -2.20 12.74 -27.72
C HIS A 199 -2.14 14.26 -27.62
N ALA A 200 -1.15 14.88 -28.25
CA ALA A 200 -1.09 16.32 -28.40
C ALA A 200 -2.34 16.79 -29.16
N GLY A 201 -3.36 17.27 -28.43
CA GLY A 201 -4.61 17.80 -29.01
C GLY A 201 -5.87 16.95 -28.82
N ALA A 202 -5.87 15.88 -28.01
CA ALA A 202 -7.08 15.08 -27.78
C ALA A 202 -8.04 15.70 -26.75
N GLY A 203 -9.32 15.81 -27.12
CA GLY A 203 -10.45 16.30 -26.31
C GLY A 203 -11.00 17.64 -26.84
N THR A 204 -12.31 17.87 -26.65
CA THR A 204 -12.92 19.14 -27.10
C THR A 204 -12.65 20.23 -26.05
N PRO A 205 -11.87 21.28 -26.34
CA PRO A 205 -11.35 22.21 -25.31
C PRO A 205 -12.40 22.86 -24.40
N GLY A 206 -13.66 22.96 -24.84
CA GLY A 206 -14.75 23.57 -24.08
C GLY A 206 -15.42 22.68 -23.02
N TYR A 207 -15.03 21.40 -22.90
CA TYR A 207 -15.62 20.46 -21.94
C TYR A 207 -14.57 19.74 -21.07
N MET A 208 -13.28 19.95 -21.35
CA MET A 208 -12.19 19.26 -20.69
C MET A 208 -12.03 19.69 -19.23
N ALA A 209 -11.85 18.72 -18.32
CA ALA A 209 -11.71 19.01 -16.90
C ALA A 209 -10.32 19.58 -16.56
N PRO A 210 -10.20 20.42 -15.51
CA PRO A 210 -8.94 21.01 -15.06
C PRO A 210 -7.81 19.99 -14.90
N GLU A 211 -8.09 18.85 -14.26
CA GLU A 211 -7.12 17.78 -14.01
C GLU A 211 -6.58 17.11 -15.28
N GLN A 212 -7.38 17.06 -16.36
CA GLN A 212 -6.93 16.55 -17.66
C GLN A 212 -5.99 17.54 -18.35
N ILE A 213 -6.31 18.84 -18.27
CA ILE A 213 -5.53 19.93 -18.87
C ILE A 213 -4.18 20.10 -18.18
N GLN A 214 -4.15 19.94 -16.86
CA GLN A 214 -2.94 20.05 -16.04
C GLN A 214 -2.08 18.78 -16.06
N HIS A 215 -2.50 17.75 -16.81
CA HIS A 215 -1.84 16.44 -16.89
C HIS A 215 -1.66 15.75 -15.52
N GLU A 216 -2.57 16.00 -14.58
CA GLU A 216 -2.59 15.39 -13.25
C GLU A 216 -3.28 14.02 -13.30
N GLN A 217 -2.61 13.04 -13.93
CA GLN A 217 -3.19 11.72 -14.24
C GLN A 217 -3.81 10.99 -13.02
N HIS A 218 -3.23 11.17 -11.83
CA HIS A 218 -3.71 10.58 -10.57
C HIS A 218 -5.01 11.24 -10.05
N HIS A 219 -5.42 12.38 -10.60
CA HIS A 219 -6.67 13.05 -10.28
C HIS A 219 -7.81 12.74 -11.27
N VAL A 220 -7.50 12.15 -12.44
CA VAL A 220 -8.53 11.77 -13.41
C VAL A 220 -9.37 10.64 -12.83
N CYS A 221 -10.66 10.92 -12.62
CA CYS A 221 -11.58 10.03 -11.94
C CYS A 221 -13.04 10.26 -12.35
N GLY A 222 -14.02 9.64 -11.66
CA GLY A 222 -15.44 9.84 -12.01
C GLY A 222 -15.87 11.31 -11.95
N ALA A 223 -15.26 12.09 -11.04
CA ALA A 223 -15.45 13.53 -10.94
C ALA A 223 -15.04 14.30 -12.21
N THR A 224 -14.18 13.73 -13.06
CA THR A 224 -13.80 14.30 -14.37
C THR A 224 -14.99 14.34 -15.32
N ASP A 225 -15.74 13.25 -15.43
CA ASP A 225 -16.95 13.21 -16.26
C ASP A 225 -18.05 14.12 -15.69
N LEU A 226 -18.12 14.24 -14.37
CA LEU A 226 -19.06 15.15 -13.70
C LEU A 226 -18.79 16.63 -14.00
N TYR A 227 -17.53 17.02 -14.17
CA TYR A 227 -17.20 18.38 -14.64
C TYR A 227 -17.66 18.63 -16.07
N ALA A 228 -17.42 17.67 -16.95
CA ALA A 228 -17.89 17.74 -18.32
C ALA A 228 -19.44 17.83 -18.38
N LEU A 229 -20.15 17.05 -17.57
CA LEU A 229 -21.60 17.17 -17.41
C LEU A 229 -22.01 18.54 -16.86
N GLY A 230 -21.27 19.11 -15.90
CA GLY A 230 -21.46 20.47 -15.42
C GLY A 230 -21.38 21.50 -16.55
N CYS A 231 -20.41 21.37 -17.46
CA CYS A 231 -20.27 22.22 -18.64
C CYS A 231 -21.46 22.06 -19.61
N ILE A 232 -21.97 20.83 -19.78
CA ILE A 232 -23.16 20.53 -20.59
C ILE A 232 -24.38 21.22 -19.96
N LEU A 233 -24.63 21.01 -18.67
CA LEU A 233 -25.75 21.60 -17.94
C LEU A 233 -25.71 23.13 -17.96
N TYR A 234 -24.54 23.72 -17.75
CA TYR A 234 -24.34 25.17 -17.85
C TYR A 234 -24.83 25.70 -19.19
N ARG A 235 -24.46 25.02 -20.29
CA ARG A 235 -24.89 25.38 -21.64
C ARG A 235 -26.38 25.15 -21.87
N LEU A 236 -26.95 24.05 -21.39
CA LEU A 236 -28.38 23.75 -21.57
C LEU A 236 -29.27 24.74 -20.81
N ILE A 237 -28.85 25.14 -19.61
CA ILE A 237 -29.62 26.00 -18.71
C ILE A 237 -29.40 27.49 -19.02
N GLY A 238 -28.18 27.90 -19.36
CA GLY A 238 -27.81 29.29 -19.64
C GLY A 238 -27.76 29.66 -21.12
N ARG A 239 -27.89 28.70 -22.04
CA ARG A 239 -27.70 28.83 -23.51
C ARG A 239 -26.30 29.22 -23.99
N THR A 240 -25.38 29.55 -23.08
CA THR A 240 -23.98 29.85 -23.38
C THR A 240 -23.06 28.89 -22.63
N PRO A 241 -21.89 28.50 -23.18
CA PRO A 241 -20.90 27.74 -22.42
C PRO A 241 -20.31 28.56 -21.25
N PRO A 242 -19.71 27.92 -20.23
CA PRO A 242 -19.11 28.62 -19.09
C PRO A 242 -17.94 29.52 -19.50
N PHE A 243 -17.22 29.14 -20.55
CA PHE A 243 -16.11 29.92 -21.11
C PHE A 243 -16.19 29.98 -22.64
N THR A 244 -15.70 31.08 -23.20
CA THR A 244 -15.55 31.32 -24.65
C THR A 244 -14.11 31.71 -24.97
N GLY A 245 -13.62 31.41 -26.17
CA GLY A 245 -12.27 31.72 -26.63
C GLY A 245 -11.75 30.72 -27.66
N ASN A 246 -10.52 30.90 -28.13
CA ASN A 246 -9.84 29.88 -28.93
C ASN A 246 -9.45 28.65 -28.07
N ALA A 247 -9.01 27.56 -28.70
CA ALA A 247 -8.69 26.31 -28.00
C ALA A 247 -7.72 26.50 -26.82
N LYS A 248 -6.64 27.27 -27.01
CA LYS A 248 -5.62 27.52 -25.97
C LYS A 248 -6.17 28.36 -24.81
N GLU A 249 -6.98 29.36 -25.11
CA GLU A 249 -7.66 30.19 -24.10
C GLU A 249 -8.68 29.40 -23.28
N LEU A 250 -9.47 28.55 -23.93
CA LEU A 250 -10.44 27.69 -23.26
C LEU A 250 -9.74 26.75 -22.28
N LEU A 251 -8.69 26.05 -22.71
CA LEU A 251 -7.90 25.18 -21.82
C LEU A 251 -7.37 25.97 -20.61
N ARG A 252 -6.84 27.17 -20.82
CA ARG A 252 -6.37 28.02 -19.72
C ARG A 252 -7.50 28.43 -18.76
N LYS A 253 -8.68 28.81 -19.28
CA LYS A 253 -9.84 29.22 -18.48
C LYS A 253 -10.42 28.06 -17.68
N HIS A 254 -10.57 26.89 -18.31
CA HIS A 254 -11.00 25.69 -17.61
C HIS A 254 -10.02 25.31 -16.50
N ALA A 255 -8.71 25.38 -16.74
CA ALA A 255 -7.69 25.06 -15.74
C ALA A 255 -7.63 26.04 -14.55
N TYR A 256 -7.79 27.35 -14.77
CA TYR A 256 -7.43 28.36 -13.75
C TYR A 256 -8.46 29.47 -13.49
N SER A 257 -9.34 29.79 -14.43
CA SER A 257 -10.29 30.90 -14.27
C SER A 257 -11.51 30.49 -13.46
N GLU A 258 -11.98 31.38 -12.59
CA GLU A 258 -13.25 31.20 -11.87
C GLU A 258 -14.41 31.03 -12.86
N VAL A 259 -15.34 30.11 -12.54
CA VAL A 259 -16.49 29.83 -13.38
C VAL A 259 -17.55 30.93 -13.16
N PRO A 260 -17.99 31.65 -14.20
CA PRO A 260 -19.03 32.67 -14.04
C PRO A 260 -20.31 32.03 -13.50
N ARG A 261 -20.98 32.68 -12.54
CA ARG A 261 -22.24 32.15 -11.98
C ARG A 261 -23.27 31.95 -13.10
N LEU A 262 -23.84 30.76 -13.15
CA LEU A 262 -24.86 30.40 -14.14
C LEU A 262 -26.12 31.26 -13.96
N VAL A 263 -26.59 31.86 -15.05
CA VAL A 263 -27.87 32.57 -15.12
C VAL A 263 -28.84 31.72 -15.95
N PRO A 264 -29.88 31.12 -15.35
CA PRO A 264 -30.81 30.26 -16.08
C PRO A 264 -31.75 31.09 -16.96
N VAL A 265 -32.06 30.57 -18.16
CA VAL A 265 -32.99 31.22 -19.11
C VAL A 265 -34.47 30.91 -18.84
N PHE A 266 -34.75 30.12 -17.80
CA PHE A 266 -36.07 29.75 -17.32
C PHE A 266 -36.08 29.80 -15.79
N GLU A 267 -37.27 29.71 -15.18
CA GLU A 267 -37.40 29.62 -13.71
C GLU A 267 -36.84 28.29 -13.21
N ALA A 268 -35.58 28.31 -12.75
CA ALA A 268 -34.88 27.13 -12.28
C ALA A 268 -35.36 26.72 -10.87
N PRO A 269 -35.48 25.41 -10.58
CA PRO A 269 -35.71 24.92 -9.23
C PRO A 269 -34.68 25.49 -8.23
N PRO A 270 -35.08 25.81 -6.99
CA PRO A 270 -34.14 26.27 -5.95
C PRO A 270 -32.98 25.28 -5.78
N GLY A 271 -31.75 25.77 -5.73
CA GLY A 271 -30.54 24.96 -5.56
C GLY A 271 -29.95 24.35 -6.85
N LEU A 272 -30.66 24.37 -7.99
CA LEU A 272 -30.14 23.81 -9.25
C LEU A 272 -28.84 24.51 -9.70
N VAL A 273 -28.78 25.83 -9.56
CA VAL A 273 -27.58 26.60 -9.92
C VAL A 273 -26.40 26.15 -9.06
N ASP A 274 -26.59 26.01 -7.74
CA ASP A 274 -25.52 25.60 -6.83
C ASP A 274 -25.06 24.16 -7.11
N PHE A 275 -25.97 23.26 -7.49
CA PHE A 275 -25.64 21.92 -7.96
C PHE A 275 -24.72 21.95 -9.20
N VAL A 276 -25.07 22.74 -10.23
CA VAL A 276 -24.25 22.88 -11.44
C VAL A 276 -22.89 23.51 -11.13
N MET A 277 -22.87 24.54 -10.27
CA MET A 277 -21.62 25.18 -9.86
C MET A 277 -20.72 24.21 -9.08
N ARG A 278 -21.28 23.32 -8.25
CA ARG A 278 -20.53 22.27 -7.54
C ARG A 278 -19.89 21.26 -8.51
N LEU A 279 -20.58 20.88 -9.59
CA LEU A 279 -19.99 20.04 -10.64
C LEU A 279 -18.80 20.72 -11.34
N LEU A 280 -18.84 22.06 -11.43
CA LEU A 280 -17.83 22.89 -12.08
C LEU A 280 -16.69 23.35 -11.16
N GLU A 281 -16.62 22.84 -9.94
CA GLU A 281 -15.50 23.08 -9.03
C GLU A 281 -14.17 22.66 -9.65
N LYS A 282 -13.12 23.42 -9.40
CA LYS A 282 -11.83 23.17 -10.05
C LYS A 282 -11.15 21.91 -9.53
N ARG A 283 -11.30 21.63 -8.24
CA ARG A 283 -10.74 20.46 -7.58
C ARG A 283 -11.73 19.29 -7.67
N PRO A 284 -11.32 18.10 -8.15
CA PRO A 284 -12.25 16.99 -8.34
C PRO A 284 -12.88 16.51 -7.02
N TRP A 285 -12.14 16.55 -5.90
CA TRP A 285 -12.66 16.20 -4.56
C TRP A 285 -13.57 17.27 -3.94
N SER A 286 -13.75 18.43 -4.57
CA SER A 286 -14.76 19.42 -4.18
C SER A 286 -16.09 19.22 -4.93
N ARG A 287 -16.12 18.33 -5.93
CA ARG A 287 -17.32 17.92 -6.66
C ARG A 287 -18.05 16.80 -5.89
N TYR A 288 -18.87 16.03 -6.59
CA TYR A 288 -19.40 14.76 -6.10
C TYR A 288 -18.37 13.65 -6.31
N GLU A 289 -18.27 12.71 -5.36
CA GLU A 289 -17.32 11.62 -5.49
C GLU A 289 -17.84 10.53 -6.44
N PHE A 290 -19.14 10.22 -6.36
CA PHE A 290 -19.80 9.28 -7.26
C PHE A 290 -20.89 9.94 -8.09
N ALA A 291 -21.03 9.52 -9.35
CA ALA A 291 -22.15 9.94 -10.19
C ALA A 291 -23.52 9.56 -9.60
N ALA A 292 -23.58 8.45 -8.85
CA ALA A 292 -24.77 8.02 -8.12
C ALA A 292 -25.18 9.01 -7.00
N GLU A 293 -24.20 9.58 -6.29
CA GLU A 293 -24.46 10.63 -5.30
C GLU A 293 -25.00 11.90 -5.98
N ALA A 294 -24.37 12.32 -7.09
CA ALA A 294 -24.85 13.46 -7.88
C ALA A 294 -26.27 13.22 -8.41
N ARG A 295 -26.59 12.00 -8.87
CA ARG A 295 -27.94 11.62 -9.32
C ARG A 295 -28.97 11.69 -8.21
N ARG A 296 -28.63 11.19 -7.02
CA ARG A 296 -29.51 11.21 -5.85
C ARG A 296 -29.86 12.64 -5.44
N ASP A 297 -28.87 13.52 -5.38
CA ASP A 297 -29.08 14.95 -5.11
C ASP A 297 -29.88 15.62 -6.24
N PHE A 298 -29.61 15.26 -7.49
CA PHE A 298 -30.30 15.81 -8.66
C PHE A 298 -31.80 15.46 -8.68
N ALA A 299 -32.19 14.31 -8.10
CA ALA A 299 -33.59 13.89 -8.00
C ALA A 299 -34.50 14.89 -7.25
N ALA A 300 -33.93 15.73 -6.38
CA ALA A 300 -34.66 16.79 -5.69
C ALA A 300 -35.22 17.87 -6.66
N PHE A 301 -34.67 17.97 -7.87
CA PHE A 301 -35.08 18.93 -8.89
C PHE A 301 -36.11 18.38 -9.89
N ALA A 302 -36.67 17.20 -9.63
CA ALA A 302 -37.66 16.58 -10.51
C ALA A 302 -38.82 17.55 -10.86
N PRO A 303 -39.22 17.62 -12.15
CA PRO A 303 -40.30 18.51 -12.57
C PRO A 303 -41.63 18.12 -11.88
N LYS A 304 -42.26 19.08 -11.19
CA LYS A 304 -43.51 18.85 -10.43
C LYS A 304 -44.74 18.61 -11.32
N ASN A 305 -44.77 19.21 -12.51
CA ASN A 305 -45.88 19.14 -13.46
C ASN A 305 -45.40 18.54 -14.80
N VAL A 306 -45.29 17.22 -14.86
CA VAL A 306 -44.90 16.49 -16.08
C VAL A 306 -46.07 16.46 -17.06
N THR A 307 -45.87 16.98 -18.27
CA THR A 307 -46.88 16.95 -19.35
C THR A 307 -46.37 16.11 -20.52
N ARG A 308 -47.28 15.46 -21.27
CA ARG A 308 -46.89 14.69 -22.48
C ARG A 308 -46.22 15.58 -23.52
N ASP A 309 -46.75 16.78 -23.75
CA ASP A 309 -46.18 17.75 -24.69
C ASP A 309 -44.80 18.27 -24.25
N GLY A 310 -44.51 18.21 -22.94
CA GLY A 310 -43.21 18.54 -22.38
C GLY A 310 -42.06 17.63 -22.85
N PHE A 311 -42.36 16.46 -23.42
CA PHE A 311 -41.35 15.53 -23.96
C PHE A 311 -41.02 15.74 -25.44
N ILE A 312 -41.78 16.60 -26.14
CA ILE A 312 -41.55 16.87 -27.56
C ILE A 312 -40.20 17.58 -27.72
N LEU A 313 -39.32 17.03 -28.57
CA LEU A 313 -38.03 17.64 -28.85
C LEU A 313 -38.19 18.73 -29.92
N PRO A 314 -37.41 19.82 -29.87
CA PRO A 314 -37.45 20.83 -30.90
C PRO A 314 -37.02 20.24 -32.25
N LYS A 315 -37.78 20.55 -33.30
CA LYS A 315 -37.50 20.06 -34.67
C LYS A 315 -36.21 20.67 -35.20
N ILE A 316 -35.18 19.84 -35.34
CA ILE A 316 -33.91 20.20 -35.97
C ILE A 316 -33.92 19.67 -37.41
N ARG A 317 -33.50 20.49 -38.37
CA ARG A 317 -33.20 20.00 -39.72
C ARG A 317 -31.96 19.11 -39.62
N SER A 318 -32.13 17.79 -39.55
CA SER A 318 -31.02 16.87 -39.63
C SER A 318 -30.28 17.04 -40.96
N ALA A 319 -28.95 17.01 -40.93
CA ALA A 319 -28.18 16.91 -42.16
C ALA A 319 -28.57 15.59 -42.86
N PRO A 320 -28.82 15.59 -44.18
CA PRO A 320 -29.15 14.35 -44.88
C PRO A 320 -27.97 13.36 -44.75
N VAL A 321 -28.29 12.10 -44.40
CA VAL A 321 -27.33 10.99 -44.45
C VAL A 321 -26.68 11.00 -45.83
N ARG A 322 -25.36 11.16 -45.89
CA ARG A 322 -24.64 11.26 -47.17
C ARG A 322 -24.78 9.92 -47.91
N PRO A 323 -25.42 9.88 -49.09
CA PRO A 323 -25.46 8.67 -49.88
C PRO A 323 -24.05 8.35 -50.35
N LEU A 324 -23.61 7.11 -50.14
CA LEU A 324 -22.36 6.60 -50.69
C LEU A 324 -22.48 6.45 -52.21
N PRO A 325 -21.40 6.66 -52.99
CA PRO A 325 -21.40 6.37 -54.41
C PRO A 325 -21.77 4.89 -54.66
N GLU A 326 -22.59 4.61 -55.66
CA GLU A 326 -22.88 3.23 -56.08
C GLU A 326 -21.62 2.62 -56.71
N GLY A 327 -21.18 1.47 -56.19
CA GLY A 327 -20.08 0.71 -56.79
C GLY A 327 -20.44 0.27 -58.20
N GLN A 328 -19.61 0.61 -59.20
CA GLN A 328 -19.79 0.13 -60.57
C GLN A 328 -19.36 -1.34 -60.66
N GLY A 329 -20.31 -2.28 -60.52
CA GLY A 329 -20.11 -3.72 -60.74
C GLY A 329 -20.56 -4.61 -59.57
N ARG A 330 -20.80 -5.90 -59.86
CA ARG A 330 -21.34 -6.96 -58.96
C ARG A 330 -20.93 -6.78 -57.49
N PRO A 331 -21.85 -7.04 -56.51
CA PRO A 331 -21.66 -6.74 -55.08
C PRO A 331 -20.24 -7.08 -54.63
N GLY A 332 -19.47 -6.01 -54.40
CA GLY A 332 -18.01 -6.02 -54.40
C GLY A 332 -17.44 -6.63 -53.13
N ARG A 333 -16.81 -7.80 -53.24
CA ARG A 333 -15.79 -8.24 -52.30
C ARG A 333 -14.56 -7.35 -52.51
N ASN A 334 -14.37 -6.34 -51.65
CA ASN A 334 -13.08 -5.68 -51.54
C ASN A 334 -12.20 -6.53 -50.60
N PRO A 335 -11.21 -7.28 -51.12
CA PRO A 335 -10.41 -8.20 -50.29
C PRO A 335 -9.62 -7.48 -49.20
N ASN A 336 -9.34 -6.17 -49.33
CA ASN A 336 -8.68 -5.38 -48.29
C ASN A 336 -9.58 -5.11 -47.08
N LEU A 337 -10.91 -5.18 -47.26
CA LEU A 337 -11.92 -5.03 -46.21
C LEU A 337 -12.33 -6.37 -45.60
N ASP A 338 -11.73 -7.48 -46.03
CA ASP A 338 -11.87 -8.76 -45.33
C ASP A 338 -11.23 -8.67 -43.94
N ALA A 339 -11.70 -9.50 -43.01
CA ALA A 339 -11.04 -9.66 -41.72
C ALA A 339 -9.62 -10.21 -41.93
N GLU A 340 -8.65 -9.70 -41.17
CA GLU A 340 -7.32 -10.30 -41.07
C GLU A 340 -7.48 -11.70 -40.43
N THR A 341 -6.74 -12.70 -40.92
CA THR A 341 -6.83 -14.09 -40.41
C THR A 341 -6.08 -14.21 -39.07
N GLU A 342 -6.44 -13.39 -38.08
CA GLU A 342 -6.00 -13.54 -36.70
C GLU A 342 -7.10 -14.23 -35.86
N ARG A 343 -6.65 -15.06 -34.92
CA ARG A 343 -7.43 -16.07 -34.20
C ARG A 343 -8.57 -15.41 -33.39
N THR A 344 -9.67 -16.13 -33.26
CA THR A 344 -10.85 -15.89 -32.38
C THR A 344 -10.55 -15.45 -30.95
N THR A 345 -9.29 -15.53 -30.51
CA THR A 345 -8.78 -15.16 -29.20
C THR A 345 -9.08 -13.72 -28.81
N SER A 346 -8.95 -12.76 -29.72
CA SER A 346 -9.20 -11.33 -29.39
C SER A 346 -10.65 -11.03 -29.01
N LEU A 347 -11.62 -11.82 -29.48
CA LEU A 347 -13.05 -11.63 -29.16
C LEU A 347 -13.44 -12.20 -27.79
N ILE A 348 -12.80 -13.30 -27.37
CA ILE A 348 -13.09 -13.98 -26.11
C ILE A 348 -12.26 -13.36 -24.97
N SER A 349 -11.09 -12.80 -25.27
CA SER A 349 -10.21 -12.14 -24.30
C SER A 349 -10.72 -10.79 -23.80
N ILE A 350 -11.59 -10.13 -24.57
CA ILE A 350 -12.03 -8.75 -24.32
C ILE A 350 -13.44 -8.68 -23.71
N ARG A 351 -14.24 -9.75 -23.78
CA ARG A 351 -15.55 -9.79 -23.15
C ARG A 351 -15.42 -10.12 -21.66
N GLN A 352 -16.09 -9.35 -20.80
CA GLN A 352 -16.23 -9.73 -19.40
C GLN A 352 -17.02 -11.03 -19.30
N SER A 353 -16.51 -11.99 -18.51
CA SER A 353 -17.23 -13.22 -18.21
C SER A 353 -18.59 -12.89 -17.60
N PRO A 354 -19.72 -13.30 -18.22
CA PRO A 354 -21.02 -13.03 -17.65
C PRO A 354 -21.17 -13.79 -16.34
N LEU A 355 -21.70 -13.11 -15.31
CA LEU A 355 -22.12 -13.78 -14.09
C LEU A 355 -23.49 -14.43 -14.34
N VAL A 356 -23.56 -15.76 -14.30
CA VAL A 356 -24.80 -16.52 -14.51
C VAL A 356 -25.20 -17.31 -13.26
N GLY A 357 -26.51 -17.43 -13.05
CA GLY A 357 -27.09 -18.10 -11.89
C GLY A 357 -26.69 -17.46 -10.55
N ARG A 358 -26.69 -18.28 -9.49
CA ARG A 358 -26.35 -17.89 -8.11
C ARG A 358 -27.28 -16.84 -7.49
N GLU A 359 -28.52 -16.76 -7.94
CA GLU A 359 -29.47 -15.76 -7.44
C GLU A 359 -29.69 -15.87 -5.93
N ASP A 360 -29.73 -17.08 -5.36
CA ASP A 360 -29.86 -17.27 -3.92
C ASP A 360 -28.66 -16.70 -3.13
N ILE A 361 -27.43 -16.98 -3.59
CA ILE A 361 -26.20 -16.46 -2.97
C ILE A 361 -26.15 -14.93 -3.08
N ARG A 362 -26.53 -14.39 -4.24
CA ARG A 362 -26.56 -12.95 -4.50
C ARG A 362 -27.62 -12.27 -3.62
N ALA A 363 -28.80 -12.85 -3.49
CA ALA A 363 -29.87 -12.36 -2.63
C ALA A 363 -29.45 -12.38 -1.15
N GLN A 364 -28.81 -13.45 -0.69
CA GLN A 364 -28.30 -13.55 0.68
C GLN A 364 -27.21 -12.51 0.97
N LEU A 365 -26.23 -12.35 0.08
CA LEU A 365 -25.21 -11.30 0.20
C LEU A 365 -25.82 -9.91 0.21
N ARG A 366 -26.82 -9.68 -0.65
CA ARG A 366 -27.52 -8.41 -0.73
C ARG A 366 -28.27 -8.10 0.57
N ALA A 367 -28.97 -9.08 1.14
CA ALA A 367 -29.67 -8.90 2.41
C ALA A 367 -28.73 -8.49 3.55
N ILE A 368 -27.58 -9.15 3.68
CA ILE A 368 -26.56 -8.79 4.70
C ILE A 368 -25.99 -7.38 4.43
N CYS A 369 -25.79 -7.03 3.16
CA CYS A 369 -25.33 -5.70 2.77
C CYS A 369 -26.36 -4.62 3.14
N ASP A 370 -27.64 -4.86 2.85
CA ASP A 370 -28.73 -3.95 3.16
C ASP A 370 -28.93 -3.77 4.66
N GLU A 371 -28.71 -4.81 5.49
CA GLU A 371 -28.67 -4.66 6.96
C GLU A 371 -27.62 -3.63 7.39
N VAL A 372 -26.40 -3.71 6.84
CA VAL A 372 -25.32 -2.76 7.14
C VAL A 372 -25.67 -1.37 6.60
N ILE A 373 -26.28 -1.27 5.41
CA ILE A 373 -26.65 0.00 4.79
C ILE A 373 -27.77 0.71 5.55
N GLN A 374 -28.76 -0.02 6.05
CA GLN A 374 -29.96 0.54 6.69
C GLN A 374 -29.79 0.75 8.20
N SER A 375 -28.78 0.14 8.82
CA SER A 375 -28.52 0.29 10.25
C SER A 375 -28.30 1.77 10.63
N PRO A 376 -29.04 2.28 11.64
CA PRO A 376 -28.84 3.63 12.17
C PRO A 376 -27.57 3.74 13.03
N GLU A 377 -27.13 2.65 13.65
CA GLU A 377 -25.87 2.57 14.39
C GLU A 377 -24.75 2.00 13.50
N PRO A 378 -23.47 2.38 13.74
CA PRO A 378 -22.34 1.79 13.05
C PRO A 378 -22.31 0.26 13.18
N MET A 379 -22.52 -0.42 12.06
CA MET A 379 -22.61 -1.88 11.99
C MET A 379 -21.43 -2.46 11.21
N GLN A 380 -20.89 -3.56 11.72
CA GLN A 380 -19.79 -4.28 11.11
C GLN A 380 -20.16 -5.75 10.85
N ARG A 381 -19.91 -6.25 9.64
CA ARG A 381 -20.21 -7.63 9.23
C ARG A 381 -19.07 -8.24 8.42
N LEU A 382 -18.83 -9.53 8.63
CA LEU A 382 -17.93 -10.34 7.82
C LEU A 382 -18.72 -11.43 7.10
N VAL A 383 -18.48 -11.59 5.80
CA VAL A 383 -18.98 -12.70 5.00
C VAL A 383 -17.81 -13.40 4.33
N LEU A 384 -17.71 -14.72 4.44
CA LEU A 384 -16.74 -15.53 3.71
C LEU A 384 -17.44 -16.30 2.59
N LEU A 385 -16.97 -16.12 1.37
CA LEU A 385 -17.34 -16.95 0.23
C LEU A 385 -16.36 -18.13 0.18
N VAL A 386 -16.85 -19.34 0.43
CA VAL A 386 -16.06 -20.56 0.54
C VAL A 386 -16.41 -21.49 -0.61
N GLY A 387 -15.42 -22.05 -1.29
CA GLY A 387 -15.67 -22.96 -2.41
C GLY A 387 -14.40 -23.34 -3.18
N PRO A 388 -14.48 -24.28 -4.13
CA PRO A 388 -13.30 -24.75 -4.86
C PRO A 388 -12.67 -23.65 -5.73
N ALA A 389 -11.40 -23.82 -6.09
CA ALA A 389 -10.71 -22.91 -7.00
C ALA A 389 -11.45 -22.80 -8.34
N GLY A 390 -11.60 -21.57 -8.87
CA GLY A 390 -12.30 -21.31 -10.14
C GLY A 390 -13.83 -21.24 -10.06
N ALA A 391 -14.46 -21.52 -8.91
CA ALA A 391 -15.94 -21.56 -8.75
C ALA A 391 -16.70 -20.22 -8.95
N GLY A 392 -15.99 -19.10 -9.14
CA GLY A 392 -16.61 -17.78 -9.36
C GLY A 392 -16.76 -16.89 -8.13
N LYS A 393 -16.19 -17.26 -6.96
CA LYS A 393 -16.26 -16.49 -5.71
C LYS A 393 -15.93 -15.00 -5.87
N SER A 394 -14.81 -14.71 -6.53
CA SER A 394 -14.32 -13.36 -6.79
C SER A 394 -15.25 -12.56 -7.70
N ARG A 395 -15.94 -13.20 -8.66
CA ARG A 395 -16.94 -12.54 -9.51
C ARG A 395 -18.20 -12.16 -8.74
N ILE A 396 -18.60 -12.98 -7.77
CA ILE A 396 -19.71 -12.65 -6.87
C ILE A 396 -19.36 -11.44 -5.99
N ALA A 397 -18.16 -11.41 -5.42
CA ALA A 397 -17.69 -10.29 -4.60
C ALA A 397 -17.54 -8.99 -5.44
N GLU A 398 -17.03 -9.11 -6.67
CA GLU A 398 -16.93 -8.01 -7.62
C GLU A 398 -18.31 -7.45 -8.00
N TRP A 399 -19.28 -8.31 -8.31
CA TRP A 399 -20.66 -7.91 -8.58
C TRP A 399 -21.24 -7.06 -7.45
N LEU A 400 -21.05 -7.48 -6.19
CA LEU A 400 -21.52 -6.70 -5.04
C LEU A 400 -20.83 -5.34 -4.97
N CYS A 401 -19.49 -5.30 -5.17
CA CYS A 401 -18.73 -4.04 -5.20
C CYS A 401 -19.22 -3.08 -6.29
N GLN A 402 -19.46 -3.58 -7.50
CA GLN A 402 -19.99 -2.79 -8.61
C GLN A 402 -21.40 -2.28 -8.28
N THR A 403 -22.26 -3.14 -7.73
CA THR A 403 -23.65 -2.78 -7.39
C THR A 403 -23.71 -1.66 -6.36
N VAL A 404 -22.99 -1.77 -5.24
CA VAL A 404 -23.02 -0.73 -4.19
C VAL A 404 -22.36 0.58 -4.63
N HIS A 405 -21.40 0.52 -5.55
CA HIS A 405 -20.79 1.71 -6.15
C HIS A 405 -21.73 2.41 -7.12
N GLU A 406 -22.39 1.63 -7.99
CA GLU A 406 -23.38 2.11 -8.96
C GLU A 406 -24.58 2.76 -8.26
N GLU A 407 -24.96 2.27 -7.08
CA GLU A 407 -25.99 2.85 -6.22
C GLU A 407 -25.48 4.01 -5.33
N GLY A 408 -24.16 4.14 -5.16
CA GLY A 408 -23.53 5.09 -4.25
C GLY A 408 -23.90 4.86 -2.78
N THR A 409 -24.09 3.61 -2.36
CA THR A 409 -24.50 3.23 -1.00
C THR A 409 -23.29 2.91 -0.11
N MET A 410 -22.22 2.41 -0.70
CA MET A 410 -20.96 2.11 0.00
C MET A 410 -19.75 2.43 -0.88
N VAL A 411 -18.59 2.64 -0.25
CA VAL A 411 -17.29 2.78 -0.94
C VAL A 411 -16.61 1.41 -1.01
N PRO A 412 -16.47 0.78 -2.20
CA PRO A 412 -15.78 -0.50 -2.31
C PRO A 412 -14.25 -0.33 -2.26
N LEU A 413 -13.60 -1.18 -1.48
CA LEU A 413 -12.14 -1.30 -1.34
C LEU A 413 -11.73 -2.75 -1.59
N MET A 414 -11.25 -3.04 -2.79
CA MET A 414 -10.77 -4.37 -3.15
C MET A 414 -9.30 -4.54 -2.73
N ALA A 415 -8.99 -5.52 -1.89
CA ALA A 415 -7.65 -5.95 -1.52
C ALA A 415 -7.41 -7.38 -2.05
N ARG A 416 -6.27 -7.64 -2.72
CA ARG A 416 -5.91 -8.98 -3.19
C ARG A 416 -4.72 -9.51 -2.41
N TYR A 417 -4.71 -10.82 -2.11
CA TYR A 417 -3.62 -11.50 -1.40
C TYR A 417 -3.03 -12.62 -2.27
N ARG A 418 -1.77 -12.45 -2.68
CA ARG A 418 -1.04 -13.44 -3.48
C ARG A 418 -0.06 -14.24 -2.60
N PRO A 419 0.29 -15.48 -2.96
CA PRO A 419 1.31 -16.26 -2.24
C PRO A 419 2.67 -15.54 -2.16
N LEU A 420 3.06 -14.85 -3.24
CA LEU A 420 4.23 -13.98 -3.31
C LEU A 420 3.78 -12.51 -3.21
N ARG A 421 4.08 -11.87 -2.08
CA ARG A 421 3.55 -10.54 -1.75
C ARG A 421 4.09 -9.43 -2.66
N GLY A 422 3.18 -8.71 -3.30
CA GLY A 422 3.45 -7.45 -3.99
C GLY A 422 3.34 -6.23 -3.07
N PRO A 423 3.88 -5.06 -3.48
CA PRO A 423 3.75 -3.80 -2.73
C PRO A 423 2.31 -3.23 -2.73
N LEU A 424 1.47 -3.66 -3.66
CA LEU A 424 0.05 -3.29 -3.76
C LEU A 424 -0.88 -4.42 -3.28
N ASP A 425 -0.37 -5.41 -2.56
CA ASP A 425 -1.20 -6.44 -1.98
C ASP A 425 -1.87 -5.92 -0.69
N GLY A 426 -3.06 -6.45 -0.38
CA GLY A 426 -3.79 -6.08 0.82
C GLY A 426 -4.40 -4.66 0.80
N VAL A 427 -4.65 -4.12 1.99
CA VAL A 427 -5.38 -2.86 2.20
C VAL A 427 -4.66 -1.65 1.58
N VAL A 428 -3.33 -1.63 1.62
CA VAL A 428 -2.55 -0.53 1.03
C VAL A 428 -2.82 -0.41 -0.47
N GLY A 429 -2.88 -1.52 -1.20
CA GLY A 429 -3.22 -1.51 -2.61
C GLY A 429 -4.66 -1.12 -2.89
N ALA A 430 -5.61 -1.58 -2.04
CA ALA A 430 -7.01 -1.19 -2.14
C ALA A 430 -7.18 0.33 -2.06
N VAL A 431 -6.54 0.94 -1.07
CA VAL A 431 -6.59 2.38 -0.84
C VAL A 431 -5.80 3.14 -1.91
N THR A 432 -4.65 2.60 -2.35
CA THR A 432 -3.86 3.18 -3.45
C THR A 432 -4.70 3.30 -4.73
N ARG A 433 -5.49 2.27 -5.05
CA ARG A 433 -6.42 2.28 -6.18
C ARG A 433 -7.57 3.27 -6.01
N TYR A 434 -8.14 3.36 -4.82
CA TYR A 434 -9.19 4.35 -4.52
C TYR A 434 -8.72 5.79 -4.79
N TYR A 435 -7.50 6.14 -4.38
CA TYR A 435 -6.91 7.45 -4.65
C TYR A 435 -6.27 7.60 -6.04
N ASN A 436 -6.22 6.53 -6.85
CA ASN A 436 -5.51 6.47 -8.14
C ASN A 436 -4.01 6.85 -8.02
N PHE A 437 -3.36 6.38 -6.96
CA PHE A 437 -1.94 6.64 -6.67
C PHE A 437 -0.96 5.57 -7.18
N GLU A 438 -1.43 4.56 -7.91
CA GLU A 438 -0.59 3.43 -8.33
C GLU A 438 0.64 3.85 -9.14
N ARG A 439 0.52 4.93 -9.93
CA ARG A 439 1.60 5.49 -10.75
C ARG A 439 2.09 6.86 -10.25
N ALA A 440 1.56 7.34 -9.12
CA ALA A 440 1.92 8.63 -8.56
C ALA A 440 3.27 8.54 -7.83
N GLU A 441 4.13 9.52 -8.10
CA GLU A 441 5.33 9.74 -7.28
C GLU A 441 4.94 10.25 -5.90
N ARG A 442 5.78 10.01 -4.90
CA ARG A 442 5.54 10.39 -3.51
C ARG A 442 5.19 11.88 -3.36
N ALA A 443 5.92 12.77 -4.02
CA ALA A 443 5.65 14.21 -3.96
C ALA A 443 4.29 14.60 -4.58
N ALA A 444 3.79 13.85 -5.56
CA ALA A 444 2.44 14.02 -6.07
C ALA A 444 1.39 13.53 -5.06
N ILE A 445 1.64 12.38 -4.42
CA ILE A 445 0.78 11.83 -3.35
C ILE A 445 0.63 12.84 -2.20
N GLU A 446 1.74 13.39 -1.69
CA GLU A 446 1.69 14.37 -0.59
C GLU A 446 0.91 15.64 -0.97
N ARG A 447 1.14 16.21 -2.15
CA ARG A 447 0.37 17.37 -2.63
C ARG A 447 -1.11 17.08 -2.72
N SER A 448 -1.45 15.92 -3.29
CA SER A 448 -2.84 15.48 -3.45
C SER A 448 -3.54 15.34 -2.11
N LEU A 449 -2.89 14.69 -1.14
CA LEU A 449 -3.44 14.49 0.20
C LEU A 449 -3.55 15.80 0.99
N LEU A 450 -2.56 16.69 0.93
CA LEU A 450 -2.63 18.01 1.55
C LEU A 450 -3.88 18.77 1.08
N GLN A 451 -4.16 18.74 -0.22
CA GLN A 451 -5.30 19.44 -0.78
C GLN A 451 -6.63 18.72 -0.52
N ARG A 452 -6.68 17.40 -0.71
CA ARG A 452 -7.91 16.59 -0.55
C ARG A 452 -8.36 16.49 0.90
N TRP A 453 -7.42 16.48 1.85
CA TRP A 453 -7.73 16.50 3.27
C TRP A 453 -7.84 17.91 3.85
N ASN A 454 -7.72 18.94 3.02
CA ASN A 454 -7.82 20.36 3.37
C ASN A 454 -6.85 20.79 4.48
N ILE A 455 -5.61 20.29 4.43
CA ILE A 455 -4.57 20.57 5.42
C ILE A 455 -3.89 21.90 5.11
N LYS A 456 -3.95 22.84 6.06
CA LYS A 456 -3.33 24.17 5.93
C LYS A 456 -1.83 24.10 6.23
N LYS A 457 -1.03 25.04 5.69
CA LYS A 457 0.42 25.12 5.97
C LYS A 457 0.76 25.24 7.46
N ALA A 458 -0.09 25.90 8.25
CA ALA A 458 0.09 26.06 9.70
C ALA A 458 -0.28 24.80 10.50
N ASP A 459 -1.07 23.88 9.93
CA ASP A 459 -1.50 22.64 10.58
C ASP A 459 -0.35 21.63 10.57
N ARG A 460 0.40 21.56 11.67
CA ARG A 460 1.53 20.63 11.79
C ARG A 460 1.05 19.18 11.89
N GLU A 461 -0.01 18.93 12.63
CA GLU A 461 -0.53 17.57 12.85
C GLU A 461 -1.07 16.98 11.54
N GLY A 462 -1.90 17.72 10.81
CA GLY A 462 -2.42 17.30 9.52
C GLY A 462 -1.30 17.01 8.50
N ARG A 463 -0.23 17.81 8.49
CA ARG A 463 0.94 17.56 7.62
C ARG A 463 1.70 16.30 8.00
N THR A 464 1.79 15.99 9.30
CA THR A 464 2.33 14.72 9.79
C THR A 464 1.50 13.54 9.31
N TRP A 465 0.16 13.61 9.38
CA TRP A 465 -0.72 12.56 8.86
C TRP A 465 -0.55 12.36 7.35
N VAL A 466 -0.38 13.44 6.58
CA VAL A 466 -0.10 13.35 5.14
C VAL A 466 1.26 12.70 4.87
N ALA A 467 2.31 13.11 5.57
CA ALA A 467 3.64 12.52 5.42
C ALA A 467 3.63 11.02 5.78
N GLY A 468 2.91 10.64 6.84
CA GLY A 468 2.70 9.24 7.22
C GLY A 468 1.93 8.45 6.17
N ALA A 469 0.84 8.99 5.63
CA ALA A 469 0.09 8.35 4.58
C ALA A 469 0.92 8.16 3.29
N ALA A 470 1.70 9.18 2.90
CA ALA A 470 2.60 9.09 1.76
C ALA A 470 3.70 8.04 1.98
N GLU A 471 4.26 7.96 3.19
CA GLU A 471 5.18 6.89 3.59
C GLU A 471 4.53 5.50 3.53
N TRP A 472 3.25 5.39 3.89
CA TRP A 472 2.51 4.12 3.78
C TRP A 472 2.26 3.70 2.34
N PHE A 473 1.92 4.64 1.45
CA PHE A 473 1.72 4.37 0.02
C PHE A 473 3.03 4.09 -0.73
N ARG A 474 4.07 4.88 -0.44
CA ARG A 474 5.37 4.87 -1.13
C ARG A 474 6.50 5.13 -0.11
N PRO A 475 6.97 4.09 0.59
CA PRO A 475 8.09 4.21 1.52
C PRO A 475 9.34 4.75 0.82
N ASN A 476 10.11 5.61 1.49
CA ASN A 476 11.38 6.09 0.94
C ASN A 476 12.47 5.02 1.09
N SER A 477 13.41 4.96 0.14
CA SER A 477 14.73 4.35 0.38
C SER A 477 15.40 5.14 1.51
N GLN A 478 15.67 4.47 2.64
CA GLN A 478 16.14 5.09 3.88
C GLN A 478 17.46 5.83 3.65
N GLY A 479 17.54 7.09 4.08
CA GLY A 479 18.74 7.92 4.08
C GLY A 479 18.47 9.38 4.52
N PRO A 480 19.42 10.05 5.20
CA PRO A 480 19.29 11.44 5.64
C PRO A 480 19.16 12.45 4.48
N ASP A 481 19.48 12.05 3.25
CA ASP A 481 19.35 12.86 2.03
C ASP A 481 17.98 12.73 1.34
N ALA A 482 17.03 11.99 1.91
CA ALA A 482 15.69 11.93 1.34
C ALA A 482 15.06 13.34 1.28
N PRO A 483 14.68 13.83 0.10
CA PRO A 483 14.17 15.19 -0.05
C PRO A 483 12.89 15.36 0.79
N ILE A 484 12.80 16.48 1.51
CA ILE A 484 11.60 16.82 2.26
C ILE A 484 10.47 17.01 1.25
N GLY A 485 9.46 16.14 1.35
CA GLY A 485 8.30 16.19 0.49
C GLY A 485 7.47 17.45 0.71
N PRO A 486 6.45 17.70 -0.13
CA PRO A 486 5.58 18.88 -0.06
C PRO A 486 4.87 19.11 1.29
N SER A 487 4.72 18.07 2.12
CA SER A 487 4.23 18.20 3.50
C SER A 487 5.17 19.01 4.41
N GLY A 488 6.46 19.11 4.07
CA GLY A 488 7.47 19.74 4.91
C GLY A 488 7.85 18.89 6.14
N VAL A 489 7.38 17.65 6.22
CA VAL A 489 7.55 16.77 7.39
C VAL A 489 8.24 15.48 6.95
N ARG A 490 9.35 15.14 7.61
CA ARG A 490 9.96 13.81 7.47
C ARG A 490 9.18 12.84 8.36
N PHE A 491 8.67 11.77 7.77
CA PHE A 491 7.92 10.74 8.49
C PHE A 491 8.36 9.37 7.99
N ALA A 492 8.71 8.49 8.92
CA ALA A 492 9.07 7.10 8.66
C ALA A 492 8.11 6.18 9.42
N ILE A 493 7.62 5.15 8.75
CA ILE A 493 6.83 4.10 9.39
C ILE A 493 7.81 3.00 9.82
N ASP A 494 8.32 3.15 11.03
CA ASP A 494 9.35 2.31 11.64
C ASP A 494 8.78 1.22 12.56
N SER A 495 7.53 1.36 13.01
CA SER A 495 6.86 0.35 13.83
C SER A 495 5.53 -0.11 13.24
N VAL A 496 5.12 -1.31 13.65
CA VAL A 496 3.81 -1.87 13.29
C VAL A 496 2.68 -1.03 13.89
N ALA A 497 2.88 -0.35 15.04
CA ALA A 497 1.88 0.55 15.64
C ALA A 497 1.68 1.80 14.80
N THR A 498 2.78 2.45 14.40
CA THR A 498 2.74 3.62 13.51
C THR A 498 2.08 3.27 12.19
N ARG A 499 2.45 2.11 11.60
CA ARG A 499 1.82 1.62 10.36
C ARG A 499 0.32 1.46 10.51
N ARG A 500 -0.13 0.82 11.60
CA ARG A 500 -1.56 0.61 11.89
C ARG A 500 -2.30 1.93 12.09
N THR A 501 -1.71 2.84 12.86
CA THR A 501 -2.32 4.14 13.16
C THR A 501 -2.50 4.96 11.89
N VAL A 502 -1.47 5.01 11.04
CA VAL A 502 -1.53 5.66 9.73
C VAL A 502 -2.54 4.97 8.84
N SER A 503 -2.48 3.64 8.67
CA SER A 503 -3.43 2.92 7.80
C SER A 503 -4.87 3.12 8.26
N ARG A 504 -5.12 3.08 9.57
CA ARG A 504 -6.44 3.33 10.17
C ARG A 504 -6.92 4.76 9.92
N HIS A 505 -6.05 5.75 10.13
CA HIS A 505 -6.35 7.15 9.82
C HIS A 505 -6.74 7.31 8.34
N VAL A 506 -5.95 6.72 7.44
CA VAL A 506 -6.21 6.79 5.99
C VAL A 506 -7.53 6.10 5.64
N VAL A 507 -7.82 4.92 6.18
CA VAL A 507 -9.10 4.21 5.95
C VAL A 507 -10.30 5.01 6.46
N ARG A 508 -10.22 5.61 7.65
CA ARG A 508 -11.25 6.53 8.17
C ARG A 508 -11.42 7.76 7.26
N ARG A 509 -10.31 8.29 6.73
CA ARG A 509 -10.33 9.40 5.75
C ARG A 509 -10.90 9.01 4.39
N VAL A 510 -10.90 7.73 4.01
CA VAL A 510 -11.62 7.22 2.84
C VAL A 510 -13.12 7.17 3.13
N GLY A 511 -13.48 6.65 4.31
CA GLY A 511 -14.87 6.58 4.79
C GLY A 511 -15.54 7.96 4.82
N GLN A 512 -14.97 8.94 5.50
CA GLN A 512 -15.58 10.28 5.68
C GLN A 512 -17.06 10.23 6.12
N GLY A 513 -17.42 9.28 6.99
CA GLY A 513 -18.81 9.04 7.41
C GLY A 513 -19.64 8.14 6.47
N ARG A 514 -19.09 7.72 5.33
CA ARG A 514 -19.69 6.71 4.43
C ARG A 514 -19.32 5.30 4.87
N LYS A 515 -20.18 4.35 4.51
CA LYS A 515 -19.99 2.92 4.78
C LYS A 515 -18.99 2.32 3.80
N LEU A 516 -18.08 1.48 4.28
CA LEU A 516 -17.06 0.85 3.43
C LEU A 516 -17.39 -0.63 3.17
N LEU A 517 -17.14 -1.09 1.95
CA LEU A 517 -17.18 -2.52 1.60
C LEU A 517 -15.76 -2.99 1.26
N PHE A 518 -15.15 -3.80 2.12
CA PHE A 518 -13.88 -4.43 1.83
C PHE A 518 -14.10 -5.77 1.11
N TRP A 519 -13.58 -5.91 -0.09
CA TRP A 519 -13.43 -7.22 -0.72
C TRP A 519 -12.01 -7.71 -0.54
N LEU A 520 -11.83 -8.79 0.22
CA LEU A 520 -10.54 -9.43 0.50
C LEU A 520 -10.39 -10.70 -0.36
N ASP A 521 -9.82 -10.54 -1.56
CA ASP A 521 -9.64 -11.63 -2.52
C ASP A 521 -8.50 -12.55 -2.08
N ASP A 522 -8.73 -13.86 -2.15
CA ASP A 522 -7.81 -14.92 -1.74
C ASP A 522 -7.24 -14.77 -0.30
N LEU A 523 -8.13 -14.46 0.67
CA LEU A 523 -7.77 -14.16 2.06
C LEU A 523 -6.94 -15.25 2.76
N HIS A 524 -7.02 -16.51 2.32
CA HIS A 524 -6.18 -17.62 2.82
C HIS A 524 -4.67 -17.38 2.64
N ASN A 525 -4.28 -16.54 1.67
CA ASN A 525 -2.87 -16.17 1.42
C ASN A 525 -2.39 -14.98 2.27
N ALA A 526 -3.26 -14.40 3.11
CA ALA A 526 -2.91 -13.23 3.92
C ALA A 526 -1.90 -13.56 5.03
N SER A 527 -1.18 -12.52 5.47
CA SER A 527 -0.21 -12.65 6.56
C SER A 527 -0.88 -12.76 7.92
N ASP A 528 -0.17 -13.32 8.90
CA ASP A 528 -0.59 -13.30 10.30
C ASP A 528 -0.89 -11.87 10.78
N SER A 529 0.02 -10.94 10.48
CA SER A 529 -0.16 -9.51 10.78
C SER A 529 -1.36 -8.85 10.09
N THR A 530 -1.85 -9.42 8.98
CA THR A 530 -3.05 -8.94 8.29
C THR A 530 -4.30 -9.40 9.03
N PHE A 531 -4.35 -10.68 9.45
CA PHE A 531 -5.44 -11.19 10.28
C PHE A 531 -5.53 -10.43 11.60
N GLU A 532 -4.42 -10.24 12.31
CA GLU A 532 -4.37 -9.41 13.52
C GLU A 532 -4.83 -7.97 13.24
N GLY A 533 -4.46 -7.41 12.09
CA GLY A 533 -4.86 -6.08 11.65
C GLY A 533 -6.38 -5.95 11.53
N PHE A 534 -7.04 -6.91 10.87
CA PHE A 534 -8.50 -6.91 10.74
C PHE A 534 -9.21 -7.17 12.07
N GLN A 535 -8.70 -8.10 12.89
CA GLN A 535 -9.23 -8.35 14.24
C GLN A 535 -9.19 -7.07 15.08
N ARG A 536 -8.08 -6.34 15.06
CA ARG A 536 -7.95 -5.08 15.77
C ARG A 536 -8.80 -3.98 15.16
N MET A 537 -8.88 -3.86 13.84
CA MET A 537 -9.76 -2.89 13.19
C MET A 537 -11.21 -3.09 13.65
N PHE A 538 -11.68 -4.34 13.72
CA PHE A 538 -13.02 -4.65 14.23
C PHE A 538 -13.21 -4.27 15.72
N ILE A 539 -12.19 -4.46 16.56
CA ILE A 539 -12.26 -4.14 17.99
C ILE A 539 -12.13 -2.64 18.26
N GLU A 540 -11.17 -1.98 17.60
CA GLU A 540 -10.71 -0.61 17.89
C GLU A 540 -11.48 0.46 17.07
N ASP A 541 -12.11 0.12 15.95
CA ASP A 541 -12.83 1.06 15.05
C ASP A 541 -14.35 0.85 15.02
N ARG A 542 -15.00 0.61 16.16
CA ARG A 542 -16.45 0.30 16.21
C ARG A 542 -17.34 1.37 15.56
N ASP A 543 -16.93 2.64 15.58
CA ASP A 543 -17.73 3.76 15.06
C ASP A 543 -17.77 3.86 13.54
N GLN A 544 -16.89 3.16 12.83
CA GLN A 544 -16.86 3.19 11.38
C GLN A 544 -17.54 1.92 10.83
N PRO A 545 -18.65 2.06 10.07
CA PRO A 545 -19.36 0.92 9.49
C PRO A 545 -18.57 0.30 8.33
N TYR A 546 -18.36 -1.01 8.40
CA TYR A 546 -17.71 -1.81 7.36
C TYR A 546 -18.46 -3.12 7.09
N MET A 547 -18.59 -3.50 5.82
CA MET A 547 -18.83 -4.88 5.43
C MET A 547 -17.54 -5.46 4.85
N ILE A 548 -17.17 -6.67 5.26
CA ILE A 548 -16.01 -7.38 4.72
C ILE A 548 -16.52 -8.63 4.00
N VAL A 549 -16.13 -8.80 2.74
CA VAL A 549 -16.37 -10.01 1.94
C VAL A 549 -15.03 -10.63 1.61
N GLY A 550 -14.71 -11.77 2.25
CA GLY A 550 -13.48 -12.53 2.00
C GLY A 550 -13.75 -13.72 1.08
N THR A 551 -12.88 -13.97 0.10
CA THR A 551 -12.96 -15.20 -0.72
C THR A 551 -11.92 -16.22 -0.26
N VAL A 552 -12.32 -17.46 -0.05
CA VAL A 552 -11.46 -18.52 0.49
C VAL A 552 -11.65 -19.82 -0.29
N ARG A 553 -10.59 -20.62 -0.42
CA ARG A 553 -10.67 -21.97 -0.99
C ARG A 553 -11.20 -22.95 0.06
N ALA A 554 -12.06 -23.88 -0.36
CA ALA A 554 -12.68 -24.83 0.57
C ALA A 554 -11.62 -25.71 1.26
N GLU A 555 -10.61 -26.17 0.51
CA GLU A 555 -9.49 -26.96 1.01
C GLU A 555 -8.71 -26.28 2.16
N ASP A 556 -8.50 -24.96 2.06
CA ASP A 556 -7.76 -24.19 3.06
C ASP A 556 -8.56 -23.89 4.33
N VAL A 557 -9.88 -24.09 4.31
CA VAL A 557 -10.76 -23.97 5.48
C VAL A 557 -10.90 -25.31 6.21
N HIS A 558 -10.83 -26.42 5.47
CA HIS A 558 -11.13 -27.76 6.00
C HIS A 558 -9.89 -28.50 6.51
N LEU A 559 -8.69 -28.12 6.04
CA LEU A 559 -7.44 -28.63 6.59
C LEU A 559 -7.11 -27.88 7.88
N GLY A 560 -6.68 -28.56 8.95
CA GLY A 560 -6.21 -27.97 10.22
C GLY A 560 -4.90 -27.17 10.10
N THR A 561 -4.80 -26.35 9.05
CA THR A 561 -3.67 -25.47 8.79
C THR A 561 -3.75 -24.23 9.70
N PRO A 562 -2.62 -23.59 10.03
CA PRO A 562 -2.62 -22.35 10.79
C PRO A 562 -3.49 -21.24 10.16
N SER A 563 -3.67 -21.22 8.83
CA SER A 563 -4.54 -20.26 8.14
C SER A 563 -6.03 -20.54 8.39
N ALA A 564 -6.44 -21.81 8.43
CA ALA A 564 -7.81 -22.22 8.75
C ALA A 564 -8.21 -21.79 10.18
N GLU A 565 -7.32 -22.00 11.15
CA GLU A 565 -7.56 -21.60 12.54
C GLU A 565 -7.71 -20.07 12.69
N ARG A 566 -6.87 -19.30 11.98
CA ARG A 566 -6.98 -17.83 11.97
C ARG A 566 -8.28 -17.34 11.36
N LEU A 567 -8.70 -17.95 10.24
CA LEU A 567 -9.98 -17.63 9.59
C LEU A 567 -11.16 -17.92 10.52
N LYS A 568 -11.15 -19.09 11.18
CA LYS A 568 -12.16 -19.46 12.18
C LYS A 568 -12.23 -18.43 13.31
N LYS A 569 -11.09 -18.06 13.88
CA LYS A 569 -11.00 -17.03 14.94
C LYS A 569 -11.52 -15.67 14.48
N LEU A 570 -11.24 -15.27 13.23
CA LEU A 570 -11.75 -14.01 12.67
C LEU A 570 -13.27 -14.04 12.48
N VAL A 571 -13.82 -15.15 11.99
CA VAL A 571 -15.27 -15.35 11.83
C VAL A 571 -15.98 -15.31 13.17
N GLU A 572 -15.46 -16.04 14.17
CA GLU A 572 -16.02 -16.04 15.53
C GLU A 572 -16.00 -14.64 16.17
N LEU A 573 -14.88 -13.92 16.05
CA LEU A 573 -14.74 -12.58 16.60
C LEU A 573 -15.74 -11.59 15.98
N MET A 574 -15.95 -11.67 14.66
CA MET A 574 -16.77 -10.72 13.91
C MET A 574 -18.25 -11.12 13.78
N GLY A 575 -18.66 -12.27 14.34
CA GLY A 575 -19.98 -12.85 14.08
C GLY A 575 -20.22 -13.08 12.59
N GLY A 576 -19.19 -13.55 11.88
CA GLY A 576 -19.19 -13.68 10.42
C GLY A 576 -20.03 -14.84 9.90
N VAL A 577 -20.53 -14.71 8.67
CA VAL A 577 -21.29 -15.74 7.95
C VAL A 577 -20.42 -16.38 6.88
N ALA A 578 -20.36 -17.70 6.82
CA ALA A 578 -19.76 -18.41 5.70
C ALA A 578 -20.87 -18.83 4.71
N ILE A 579 -20.69 -18.51 3.43
CA ILE A 579 -21.60 -18.89 2.34
C ILE A 579 -20.83 -19.81 1.40
N ASP A 580 -21.35 -21.02 1.22
CA ASP A 580 -20.77 -22.00 0.29
C ASP A 580 -21.10 -21.64 -1.17
N VAL A 581 -20.07 -21.70 -2.01
CA VAL A 581 -20.12 -21.47 -3.44
C VAL A 581 -19.77 -22.80 -4.13
N PRO A 582 -20.76 -23.69 -4.37
CA PRO A 582 -20.52 -24.99 -5.01
C PRO A 582 -20.14 -24.81 -6.49
N PRO A 583 -19.76 -25.85 -7.24
CA PRO A 583 -19.73 -25.78 -8.72
C PRO A 583 -21.08 -25.35 -9.32
N LEU A 584 -21.09 -24.85 -10.56
CA LEU A 584 -22.32 -24.53 -11.29
C LEU A 584 -23.05 -25.81 -11.72
N GLU A 585 -24.37 -25.73 -11.76
CA GLU A 585 -25.20 -26.77 -12.36
C GLU A 585 -24.89 -26.90 -13.87
N PRO A 586 -25.09 -28.07 -14.48
CA PRO A 586 -24.80 -28.29 -15.88
C PRO A 586 -25.48 -27.29 -16.81
N GLU A 587 -26.75 -26.97 -16.58
CA GLU A 587 -27.49 -26.03 -17.46
C GLU A 587 -26.99 -24.59 -17.30
N THR A 588 -26.69 -24.15 -16.07
CA THR A 588 -26.09 -22.84 -15.83
C THR A 588 -24.69 -22.73 -16.44
N THR A 589 -23.94 -23.83 -16.49
CA THR A 589 -22.64 -23.89 -17.17
C THR A 589 -22.80 -23.75 -18.68
N ARG A 590 -23.81 -24.37 -19.29
CA ARG A 590 -24.14 -24.16 -20.71
C ARG A 590 -24.56 -22.72 -20.98
N GLU A 591 -25.36 -22.13 -20.10
CA GLU A 591 -25.76 -20.73 -20.19
C GLU A 591 -24.56 -19.78 -20.15
N LEU A 592 -23.59 -20.01 -19.26
CA LEU A 592 -22.32 -19.26 -19.22
C LEU A 592 -21.63 -19.26 -20.59
N LEU A 593 -21.50 -20.45 -21.19
CA LEU A 593 -20.83 -20.63 -22.48
C LEU A 593 -21.60 -19.94 -23.61
N ARG A 594 -22.93 -20.13 -23.68
CA ARG A 594 -23.83 -19.49 -24.67
C ARG A 594 -23.73 -17.95 -24.62
N ARG A 595 -23.69 -17.37 -23.42
CA ARG A 595 -23.59 -15.92 -23.23
C ARG A 595 -22.18 -15.39 -23.53
N SER A 596 -21.15 -16.23 -23.40
CA SER A 596 -19.75 -15.84 -23.64
C SER A 596 -19.44 -15.76 -25.14
N LEU A 597 -19.79 -16.80 -25.90
CA LEU A 597 -19.52 -16.87 -27.34
C LEU A 597 -20.64 -17.64 -28.08
N PRO A 598 -21.07 -17.20 -29.28
CA PRO A 598 -22.03 -17.97 -30.09
C PRO A 598 -21.37 -19.24 -30.63
N LEU A 599 -21.59 -20.37 -29.94
CA LEU A 599 -21.00 -21.67 -30.23
C LEU A 599 -22.08 -22.68 -30.67
N GLU A 600 -21.69 -23.68 -31.46
CA GLU A 600 -22.55 -24.84 -31.72
C GLU A 600 -22.81 -25.66 -30.45
N GLU A 601 -23.98 -26.29 -30.36
CA GLU A 601 -24.43 -26.98 -29.14
C GLU A 601 -23.49 -28.12 -28.73
N ASP A 602 -22.89 -28.84 -29.68
CA ASP A 602 -21.93 -29.92 -29.42
C ASP A 602 -20.69 -29.43 -28.65
N ALA A 603 -20.16 -28.24 -29.00
CA ALA A 603 -19.02 -27.65 -28.33
C ALA A 603 -19.37 -27.16 -26.92
N ILE A 604 -20.60 -26.65 -26.74
CA ILE A 604 -21.13 -26.20 -25.46
C ILE A 604 -21.32 -27.40 -24.52
N GLU A 605 -21.92 -28.48 -25.01
CA GLU A 605 -22.15 -29.69 -24.22
C GLU A 605 -20.84 -30.31 -23.75
N GLU A 606 -19.85 -30.43 -24.65
CA GLU A 606 -18.56 -31.01 -24.31
C GLU A 606 -17.78 -30.13 -23.32
N ALA A 607 -17.79 -28.79 -23.48
CA ALA A 607 -17.17 -27.87 -22.53
C ALA A 607 -17.83 -27.88 -21.14
N ALA A 608 -19.17 -27.89 -21.09
CA ALA A 608 -19.92 -27.98 -19.85
C ALA A 608 -19.66 -29.32 -19.12
N LYS A 609 -19.64 -30.43 -19.85
CA LYS A 609 -19.36 -31.76 -19.31
C LYS A 609 -17.94 -31.85 -18.74
N ARG A 610 -16.95 -31.31 -19.45
CA ARG A 610 -15.54 -31.34 -19.03
C ARG A 610 -15.26 -30.47 -17.81
N SER A 611 -15.93 -29.34 -17.70
CA SER A 611 -15.72 -28.42 -16.59
C SER A 611 -16.25 -28.92 -15.25
N ARG A 612 -17.17 -29.89 -15.27
CA ARG A 612 -17.84 -30.40 -14.07
C ARG A 612 -18.40 -29.26 -13.20
N GLY A 613 -18.94 -28.25 -13.87
CA GLY A 613 -19.49 -27.06 -13.21
C GLY A 613 -18.45 -26.01 -12.79
N ASN A 614 -17.16 -26.15 -13.11
CA ASN A 614 -16.16 -25.12 -12.82
C ASN A 614 -16.20 -24.02 -13.91
N PRO A 615 -16.70 -22.80 -13.62
CA PRO A 615 -16.84 -21.73 -14.61
C PRO A 615 -15.51 -21.37 -15.28
N LEU A 616 -14.44 -21.25 -14.48
CA LEU A 616 -13.13 -20.87 -14.98
C LEU A 616 -12.61 -21.89 -15.99
N PHE A 617 -12.73 -23.18 -15.67
CA PHE A 617 -12.30 -24.24 -16.56
C PHE A 617 -13.13 -24.29 -17.85
N ALA A 618 -14.45 -24.06 -17.75
CA ALA A 618 -15.34 -24.03 -18.91
C ALA A 618 -14.91 -22.93 -19.91
N LEU A 619 -14.63 -21.73 -19.42
CA LEU A 619 -14.19 -20.60 -20.24
C LEU A 619 -12.76 -20.77 -20.78
N GLN A 620 -11.84 -21.28 -19.95
CA GLN A 620 -10.47 -21.58 -20.40
C GLN A 620 -10.45 -22.61 -21.52
N GLN A 621 -11.41 -23.52 -21.57
CA GLN A 621 -11.52 -24.47 -22.67
C GLN A 621 -11.90 -23.79 -23.98
N LEU A 622 -12.83 -22.83 -23.95
CA LEU A 622 -13.15 -22.01 -25.12
C LEU A 622 -11.91 -21.25 -25.60
N HIS A 623 -11.15 -20.68 -24.65
CA HIS A 623 -9.90 -19.98 -24.94
C HIS A 623 -8.87 -20.89 -25.59
N ALA A 624 -8.69 -22.11 -25.09
CA ALA A 624 -7.75 -23.08 -25.67
C ALA A 624 -8.12 -23.46 -27.10
N TRP A 625 -9.39 -23.71 -27.40
CA TRP A 625 -9.84 -24.00 -28.75
C TRP A 625 -9.64 -22.81 -29.70
N ALA A 626 -9.84 -21.59 -29.22
CA ALA A 626 -9.55 -20.37 -29.98
C ALA A 626 -8.04 -20.19 -30.22
N LEU A 627 -7.21 -20.38 -29.19
CA LEU A 627 -5.74 -20.26 -29.26
C LEU A 627 -5.13 -21.27 -30.23
N ASP A 628 -5.63 -22.50 -30.24
CA ASP A 628 -5.17 -23.56 -31.15
C ASP A 628 -5.59 -23.31 -32.61
N GLY A 629 -6.39 -22.27 -32.90
CA GLY A 629 -6.94 -22.02 -34.23
C GLY A 629 -7.95 -23.10 -34.68
N LYS A 630 -8.50 -23.86 -33.72
CA LYS A 630 -9.43 -24.96 -33.97
C LYS A 630 -10.89 -24.49 -34.01
N MET A 631 -11.17 -23.21 -33.81
CA MET A 631 -12.52 -22.67 -33.99
C MET A 631 -12.71 -22.20 -35.43
N VAL A 632 -13.74 -22.72 -36.10
CA VAL A 632 -14.13 -22.29 -37.45
C VAL A 632 -15.45 -21.54 -37.34
N GLN A 633 -15.49 -20.31 -37.82
CA GLN A 633 -16.74 -19.55 -37.87
C GLN A 633 -17.52 -19.95 -39.14
N LYS A 634 -18.78 -20.38 -38.97
CA LYS A 634 -19.73 -20.62 -40.06
C LYS A 634 -21.05 -19.94 -39.70
N ASP A 635 -21.58 -19.12 -40.60
CA ASP A 635 -22.84 -18.39 -40.40
C ASP A 635 -22.91 -17.65 -39.05
N GLY A 636 -21.77 -17.06 -38.63
CA GLY A 636 -21.60 -16.33 -37.37
C GLY A 636 -21.66 -17.14 -36.07
N VAL A 637 -21.74 -18.47 -36.16
CA VAL A 637 -21.57 -19.39 -35.02
C VAL A 637 -20.19 -20.05 -35.13
N TYR A 638 -19.52 -20.20 -33.98
CA TYR A 638 -18.24 -20.91 -33.91
C TYR A 638 -18.47 -22.41 -33.73
N SER A 639 -17.95 -23.19 -34.67
CA SER A 639 -17.89 -24.65 -34.57
C SER A 639 -16.48 -25.10 -34.20
N VAL A 640 -16.42 -26.20 -33.46
CA VAL A 640 -15.17 -26.87 -33.10
C VAL A 640 -15.16 -28.24 -33.79
N PRO A 641 -14.17 -28.53 -34.65
CA PRO A 641 -14.07 -29.80 -35.35
C PRO A 641 -14.12 -31.02 -34.41
N PRO A 642 -14.72 -32.15 -34.83
CA PRO A 642 -14.86 -33.34 -33.98
C PRO A 642 -13.55 -33.90 -33.42
N ASP A 643 -12.45 -33.77 -34.16
CA ASP A 643 -11.10 -34.14 -33.75
C ASP A 643 -10.57 -33.23 -32.63
N ALA A 644 -10.84 -31.92 -32.70
CA ALA A 644 -10.53 -30.97 -31.65
C ALA A 644 -11.39 -31.19 -30.39
N LEU A 645 -12.66 -31.55 -30.57
CA LEU A 645 -13.53 -32.01 -29.48
C LEU A 645 -13.08 -33.35 -28.90
N ALA A 646 -12.29 -34.18 -29.59
CA ALA A 646 -11.82 -35.46 -29.07
C ALA A 646 -10.55 -35.35 -28.19
N VAL A 647 -9.75 -34.28 -28.33
CA VAL A 647 -8.54 -34.05 -27.52
C VAL A 647 -8.92 -33.65 -26.09
N ARG A 648 -8.40 -34.40 -25.10
CA ARG A 648 -8.78 -34.28 -23.68
C ARG A 648 -7.62 -33.75 -22.80
N PRO A 649 -7.55 -32.43 -22.53
CA PRO A 649 -6.92 -31.96 -21.32
C PRO A 649 -7.88 -32.21 -20.14
N LYS A 650 -7.47 -33.00 -19.14
CA LYS A 650 -8.27 -33.33 -17.96
C LYS A 650 -8.09 -32.32 -16.81
N THR A 651 -7.09 -31.43 -16.87
CA THR A 651 -6.71 -30.51 -15.79
C THR A 651 -6.22 -29.15 -16.28
N THR A 652 -6.28 -28.12 -15.42
CA THR A 652 -5.75 -26.75 -15.71
C THR A 652 -4.24 -26.75 -16.01
N ALA A 653 -3.48 -27.68 -15.42
CA ALA A 653 -2.05 -27.85 -15.71
C ALA A 653 -1.80 -28.32 -17.16
N GLU A 654 -2.67 -29.19 -17.71
CA GLU A 654 -2.58 -29.64 -19.10
C GLU A 654 -2.88 -28.50 -20.09
N LEU A 655 -3.71 -27.54 -19.70
CA LEU A 655 -3.99 -26.33 -20.47
C LEU A 655 -2.76 -25.39 -20.51
N TRP A 656 -2.10 -25.17 -19.38
CA TRP A 656 -0.86 -24.38 -19.32
C TRP A 656 0.28 -25.03 -20.08
N LYS A 657 0.37 -26.36 -20.00
CA LYS A 657 1.30 -27.16 -20.80
C LYS A 657 1.06 -26.95 -22.29
N ALA A 658 -0.19 -26.99 -22.76
CA ALA A 658 -0.52 -26.73 -24.15
C ALA A 658 -0.11 -25.32 -24.62
N ARG A 659 -0.32 -24.28 -23.79
CA ARG A 659 0.17 -22.92 -24.10
C ARG A 659 1.69 -22.85 -24.20
N LEU A 660 2.40 -23.53 -23.30
CA LEU A 660 3.86 -23.62 -23.36
C LEU A 660 4.35 -24.43 -24.57
N ASP A 661 3.61 -25.48 -24.96
CA ASP A 661 3.93 -26.29 -26.13
C ASP A 661 3.83 -25.50 -27.45
N ALA A 662 2.96 -24.48 -27.50
CA ALA A 662 2.86 -23.53 -28.60
C ALA A 662 4.09 -22.60 -28.74
N VAL A 663 4.89 -22.45 -27.69
CA VAL A 663 6.20 -21.77 -27.76
C VAL A 663 7.19 -22.71 -28.46
N PRO A 664 7.95 -22.23 -29.47
CA PRO A 664 9.00 -23.03 -30.10
C PRO A 664 9.94 -23.63 -29.06
N GLU A 665 10.29 -24.91 -29.19
CA GLU A 665 11.04 -25.67 -28.18
C GLU A 665 12.31 -24.96 -27.70
N ARG A 666 13.05 -24.35 -28.62
CA ARG A 666 14.27 -23.56 -28.34
C ARG A 666 14.07 -22.37 -27.40
N TYR A 667 12.84 -21.87 -27.24
CA TYR A 667 12.51 -20.72 -26.40
C TYR A 667 11.73 -21.09 -25.13
N ARG A 668 11.29 -22.35 -24.96
CA ARG A 668 10.53 -22.77 -23.76
C ARG A 668 11.32 -22.59 -22.47
N LEU A 669 12.65 -22.73 -22.52
CA LEU A 669 13.54 -22.47 -21.39
C LEU A 669 13.36 -21.07 -20.80
N ALA A 670 13.09 -20.07 -21.66
CA ALA A 670 12.87 -18.69 -21.23
C ALA A 670 11.64 -18.56 -20.31
N ALA A 671 10.57 -19.32 -20.54
CA ALA A 671 9.37 -19.28 -19.70
C ALA A 671 9.69 -19.69 -18.25
N TYR A 672 10.43 -20.80 -18.09
CA TYR A 672 10.86 -21.27 -16.78
C TYR A 672 11.84 -20.31 -16.11
N ALA A 673 12.80 -19.76 -16.88
CA ALA A 673 13.75 -18.79 -16.35
C ALA A 673 13.06 -17.55 -15.80
N ILE A 674 12.10 -17.01 -16.55
CA ILE A 674 11.37 -15.83 -16.14
C ILE A 674 10.47 -16.13 -14.93
N ALA A 675 9.98 -17.35 -14.76
CA ALA A 675 9.20 -17.79 -13.58
C ALA A 675 9.99 -17.71 -12.26
N ALA A 676 11.33 -17.76 -12.31
CA ALA A 676 12.18 -17.48 -11.15
C ALA A 676 12.18 -15.98 -10.74
N ILE A 677 11.60 -15.10 -11.56
CA ILE A 677 11.37 -13.69 -11.27
C ILE A 677 9.89 -13.50 -10.90
N SER A 678 9.63 -13.20 -9.62
CA SER A 678 8.30 -13.36 -8.98
C SER A 678 7.18 -12.45 -9.49
N SER A 679 7.43 -11.17 -9.81
CA SER A 679 6.32 -10.23 -10.01
C SER A 679 6.68 -8.92 -10.72
N ASP A 680 7.89 -8.38 -10.54
CA ASP A 680 8.36 -7.15 -11.19
C ASP A 680 9.24 -7.52 -12.40
N LEU A 681 8.59 -8.01 -13.47
CA LEU A 681 9.28 -8.45 -14.68
C LEU A 681 9.66 -7.23 -15.52
N ARG A 682 10.96 -7.00 -15.66
CA ARG A 682 11.53 -5.83 -16.33
C ARG A 682 12.51 -6.25 -17.40
N ARG A 683 12.52 -5.60 -18.55
CA ARG A 683 13.43 -5.91 -19.66
C ARG A 683 14.88 -5.81 -19.21
N GLU A 684 15.19 -4.86 -18.33
CA GLU A 684 16.53 -4.66 -17.74
C GLU A 684 16.99 -5.85 -16.89
N VAL A 685 16.06 -6.68 -16.38
CA VAL A 685 16.34 -7.90 -15.63
C VAL A 685 16.21 -9.14 -16.52
N LEU A 686 15.17 -9.21 -17.35
CA LEU A 686 14.91 -10.37 -18.21
C LEU A 686 15.98 -10.53 -19.29
N ARG A 687 16.50 -9.43 -19.84
CA ARG A 687 17.52 -9.50 -20.88
C ARG A 687 18.82 -10.12 -20.37
N PRO A 688 19.46 -9.63 -19.28
CA PRO A 688 20.62 -10.30 -18.69
C PRO A 688 20.37 -11.76 -18.31
N LEU A 689 19.19 -12.06 -17.73
CA LEU A 689 18.80 -13.43 -17.38
C LEU A 689 18.81 -14.38 -18.58
N LEU A 690 18.18 -13.97 -19.69
CA LEU A 690 18.07 -14.81 -20.87
C LEU A 690 19.40 -14.92 -21.62
N GLU A 691 20.16 -13.82 -21.69
CA GLU A 691 21.49 -13.79 -22.31
C GLU A 691 22.48 -14.71 -21.56
N ASP A 692 22.46 -14.74 -20.22
CA ASP A 692 23.28 -15.65 -19.41
C ASP A 692 22.94 -17.14 -19.64
N LEU A 693 21.67 -17.43 -19.96
CA LEU A 693 21.22 -18.75 -20.35
C LEU A 693 21.53 -19.09 -21.83
N GLY A 694 22.17 -18.18 -22.58
CA GLY A 694 22.51 -18.37 -23.99
C GLY A 694 21.31 -18.21 -24.93
N LEU A 695 20.27 -17.49 -24.50
CA LEU A 695 19.04 -17.29 -25.26
C LEU A 695 19.00 -15.89 -25.87
N ALA A 696 18.48 -15.79 -27.11
CA ALA A 696 18.23 -14.51 -27.76
C ALA A 696 17.05 -13.80 -27.08
N ALA A 697 17.35 -12.89 -26.13
CA ALA A 697 16.36 -12.32 -25.22
C ALA A 697 15.13 -11.72 -25.93
N ASP A 698 15.33 -10.91 -26.97
CA ASP A 698 14.22 -10.26 -27.67
C ASP A 698 13.36 -11.26 -28.45
N GLU A 699 13.96 -12.28 -29.07
CA GLU A 699 13.22 -13.34 -29.76
C GLU A 699 12.43 -14.22 -28.78
N CYS A 700 13.04 -14.56 -27.63
CA CYS A 700 12.38 -15.32 -26.58
C CYS A 700 11.20 -14.55 -26.00
N ILE A 701 11.39 -13.28 -25.64
CA ILE A 701 10.32 -12.44 -25.12
C ILE A 701 9.19 -12.34 -26.16
N PHE A 702 9.50 -12.11 -27.43
CA PHE A 702 8.50 -12.06 -28.50
C PHE A 702 7.75 -13.39 -28.67
N ALA A 703 8.45 -14.53 -28.62
CA ALA A 703 7.83 -15.85 -28.72
C ALA A 703 6.91 -16.16 -27.54
N LEU A 704 7.32 -15.80 -26.32
CA LEU A 704 6.51 -15.95 -25.11
C LEU A 704 5.30 -15.01 -25.10
N GLN A 705 5.43 -13.81 -25.67
CA GLN A 705 4.31 -12.90 -25.88
C GLN A 705 3.28 -13.47 -26.86
N ARG A 706 3.76 -14.01 -27.99
CA ARG A 706 2.90 -14.61 -29.01
C ARG A 706 2.13 -15.83 -28.51
N ALA A 707 2.69 -16.57 -27.55
CA ALA A 707 2.04 -17.70 -26.91
C ALA A 707 1.27 -17.33 -25.63
N GLU A 708 1.15 -16.02 -25.32
CA GLU A 708 0.51 -15.50 -24.11
C GLU A 708 1.04 -16.14 -22.82
N VAL A 709 2.36 -16.37 -22.74
CA VAL A 709 3.06 -16.77 -21.51
C VAL A 709 3.56 -15.54 -20.75
N LEU A 710 3.87 -14.47 -21.48
CA LEU A 710 4.27 -13.17 -20.94
C LEU A 710 3.51 -12.03 -21.58
N ILE A 711 3.13 -11.05 -20.76
CA ILE A 711 2.31 -9.95 -21.21
C ILE A 711 3.04 -8.66 -20.98
N PRO A 712 3.26 -7.85 -22.02
CA PRO A 712 3.79 -6.51 -21.83
C PRO A 712 2.81 -5.63 -21.03
N ARG A 713 3.31 -4.87 -20.04
CA ARG A 713 2.54 -3.93 -19.20
C ARG A 713 2.94 -2.46 -19.41
N GLY A 714 3.99 -2.21 -20.16
CA GLY A 714 4.55 -0.89 -20.47
C GLY A 714 5.91 -1.05 -21.16
N PRO A 715 6.59 0.06 -21.53
CA PRO A 715 7.93 0.03 -22.08
C PRO A 715 8.87 -0.76 -21.17
N GLY A 716 9.36 -1.90 -21.67
CA GLY A 716 10.26 -2.77 -20.93
C GLY A 716 9.66 -3.44 -19.68
N ARG A 717 8.34 -3.47 -19.49
CA ARG A 717 7.70 -4.12 -18.34
C ARG A 717 6.79 -5.25 -18.78
N TYR A 718 6.75 -6.32 -17.99
CA TYR A 718 5.97 -7.51 -18.28
C TYR A 718 5.23 -8.02 -17.05
N SER A 719 4.25 -8.90 -17.25
CA SER A 719 3.56 -9.64 -16.21
C SER A 719 3.18 -11.04 -16.68
N TRP A 720 2.88 -11.91 -15.73
CA TRP A 720 2.18 -13.16 -16.00
C TRP A 720 0.72 -12.90 -16.39
N PRO A 721 0.18 -13.65 -17.37
CA PRO A 721 -1.26 -13.73 -17.65
C PRO A 721 -2.04 -14.11 -16.43
N HIS A 722 -1.58 -15.16 -15.75
CA HIS A 722 -2.23 -15.68 -14.58
C HIS A 722 -1.18 -16.11 -13.56
N ALA A 723 -1.43 -15.82 -12.28
CA ALA A 723 -0.66 -16.39 -11.17
C ALA A 723 -0.53 -17.92 -11.22
N LEU A 724 -1.57 -18.66 -11.65
CA LEU A 724 -1.54 -20.11 -11.77
C LEU A 724 -0.58 -20.61 -12.86
N LEU A 725 -0.38 -19.84 -13.94
CA LEU A 725 0.62 -20.17 -14.96
C LEU A 725 2.03 -20.03 -14.39
N GLN A 726 2.27 -18.95 -13.64
CA GLN A 726 3.53 -18.78 -12.95
C GLN A 726 3.75 -19.90 -11.92
N GLU A 727 2.76 -20.20 -11.08
CA GLU A 727 2.83 -21.30 -10.11
C GLU A 727 3.11 -22.64 -10.80
N TYR A 728 2.45 -22.93 -11.93
CA TYR A 728 2.71 -24.10 -12.76
C TYR A 728 4.16 -24.11 -13.27
N LEU A 729 4.63 -23.04 -13.91
CA LEU A 729 5.99 -22.94 -14.43
C LEU A 729 7.05 -23.01 -13.32
N SER A 730 6.79 -22.43 -12.15
CA SER A 730 7.67 -22.54 -10.98
C SER A 730 7.69 -23.96 -10.41
N ALA A 731 6.55 -24.65 -10.36
CA ALA A 731 6.46 -26.04 -9.92
C ALA A 731 7.18 -26.98 -10.89
N GLU A 732 7.03 -26.77 -12.20
CA GLU A 732 7.77 -27.49 -13.24
C GLU A 732 9.27 -27.18 -13.16
N LEU A 733 9.65 -25.89 -13.06
CA LEU A 733 11.04 -25.46 -12.87
C LEU A 733 11.68 -26.17 -11.68
N ALA A 734 10.96 -26.32 -10.56
CA ALA A 734 11.46 -27.03 -9.40
C ALA A 734 11.80 -28.50 -9.67
N GLN A 735 11.18 -29.14 -10.67
CA GLN A 735 11.45 -30.53 -11.06
C GLN A 735 12.48 -30.68 -12.19
N ARG A 736 12.88 -29.57 -12.84
CA ARG A 736 13.80 -29.60 -13.97
C ARG A 736 15.25 -29.95 -13.56
N PRO A 737 16.01 -30.63 -14.44
CA PRO A 737 17.41 -30.96 -14.18
C PRO A 737 18.34 -29.73 -14.20
N ASP A 738 18.01 -28.70 -14.99
CA ASP A 738 18.78 -27.46 -15.14
C ASP A 738 18.36 -26.34 -14.16
N ARG A 739 17.44 -26.64 -13.23
CA ARG A 739 16.86 -25.68 -12.27
C ARG A 739 17.91 -24.86 -11.52
N THR A 740 19.01 -25.50 -11.13
CA THR A 740 20.09 -24.89 -10.36
C THR A 740 20.75 -23.74 -11.14
N ARG A 741 21.01 -23.97 -12.43
CA ARG A 741 21.58 -22.95 -13.33
C ARG A 741 20.62 -21.78 -13.51
N ILE A 742 19.34 -22.08 -13.72
CA ILE A 742 18.29 -21.08 -13.94
C ILE A 742 18.12 -20.18 -12.71
N TYR A 743 18.03 -20.75 -11.51
CA TYR A 743 17.89 -19.98 -10.29
C TYR A 743 19.10 -19.09 -9.99
N ARG A 744 20.32 -19.56 -10.31
CA ARG A 744 21.54 -18.72 -10.19
C ARG A 744 21.53 -17.55 -11.17
N ALA A 745 21.25 -17.81 -12.45
CA ALA A 745 21.11 -16.77 -13.47
C ALA A 745 20.04 -15.72 -13.07
N ALA A 746 18.93 -16.17 -12.49
CA ALA A 746 17.87 -15.30 -11.99
C ALA A 746 18.30 -14.47 -10.78
N ALA A 747 19.10 -15.02 -9.87
CA ALA A 747 19.67 -14.25 -8.76
C ALA A 747 20.65 -13.17 -9.27
N ASP A 748 21.51 -13.50 -10.23
CA ASP A 748 22.46 -12.55 -10.81
C ASP A 748 21.77 -11.44 -11.60
N ALA A 749 20.76 -11.77 -12.40
CA ALA A 749 19.98 -10.78 -13.14
C ALA A 749 19.26 -9.77 -12.23
N LEU A 750 18.82 -10.20 -11.04
CA LEU A 750 18.15 -9.32 -10.08
C LEU A 750 19.07 -8.23 -9.51
N LYS A 751 20.41 -8.36 -9.63
CA LYS A 751 21.36 -7.29 -9.30
C LYS A 751 21.19 -6.05 -10.18
N GLN A 752 20.70 -6.23 -11.41
CA GLN A 752 20.40 -5.14 -12.34
C GLN A 752 19.04 -4.47 -12.07
N HIS A 753 18.28 -4.96 -11.10
CA HIS A 753 17.00 -4.35 -10.77
C HIS A 753 17.21 -2.95 -10.15
N PRO A 754 16.44 -1.91 -10.51
CA PRO A 754 16.59 -0.55 -9.96
C PRO A 754 16.41 -0.42 -8.43
N LEU A 755 15.97 -1.49 -7.79
CA LEU A 755 15.75 -1.61 -6.34
C LEU A 755 16.52 -2.82 -5.79
N ALA A 756 17.67 -3.17 -6.37
CA ALA A 756 18.46 -4.35 -5.99
C ALA A 756 18.78 -4.38 -4.50
N ASN A 757 19.05 -3.23 -3.90
CA ASN A 757 19.37 -3.07 -2.47
C ASN A 757 18.13 -2.99 -1.56
N SER A 758 16.92 -3.11 -2.12
CA SER A 758 15.71 -3.18 -1.30
C SER A 758 15.55 -4.56 -0.67
N ARG A 759 15.06 -4.62 0.57
CA ARG A 759 14.78 -5.89 1.28
C ARG A 759 13.96 -6.87 0.42
N ARG A 760 13.02 -6.37 -0.39
CA ARG A 760 12.20 -7.17 -1.33
C ARG A 760 13.07 -7.92 -2.34
N VAL A 761 13.94 -7.22 -3.05
CA VAL A 761 14.74 -7.80 -4.14
C VAL A 761 15.88 -8.64 -3.57
N VAL A 762 16.49 -8.24 -2.46
CA VAL A 762 17.47 -9.06 -1.74
C VAL A 762 16.85 -10.38 -1.29
N ARG A 763 15.67 -10.39 -0.66
CA ARG A 763 14.98 -11.63 -0.26
C ARG A 763 14.70 -12.55 -1.46
N GLN A 764 14.35 -11.98 -2.61
CA GLN A 764 14.12 -12.76 -3.82
C GLN A 764 15.44 -13.36 -4.36
N GLN A 765 16.53 -12.59 -4.36
CA GLN A 765 17.86 -13.09 -4.71
C GLN A 765 18.30 -14.23 -3.79
N VAL A 766 18.16 -14.05 -2.47
CA VAL A 766 18.48 -15.06 -1.45
C VAL A 766 17.69 -16.35 -1.71
N MET A 767 16.38 -16.24 -1.95
CA MET A 767 15.55 -17.40 -2.26
C MET A 767 15.99 -18.12 -3.55
N ASN A 768 16.33 -17.36 -4.60
CA ASN A 768 16.83 -17.92 -5.84
C ASN A 768 18.19 -18.61 -5.62
N LEU A 769 19.12 -18.03 -4.87
CA LEU A 769 20.39 -18.69 -4.54
C LEU A 769 20.21 -19.99 -3.74
N ILE A 770 19.28 -20.00 -2.77
CA ILE A 770 18.92 -21.23 -2.02
C ILE A 770 18.39 -22.31 -2.96
N GLN A 771 17.44 -21.97 -3.84
CA GLN A 771 16.89 -22.91 -4.84
C GLN A 771 17.95 -23.31 -5.87
N GLY A 772 18.92 -22.43 -6.13
CA GLY A 772 20.13 -22.64 -6.92
C GLY A 772 21.21 -23.46 -6.21
N GLY A 773 20.91 -24.06 -5.06
CA GLY A 773 21.81 -24.94 -4.32
C GLY A 773 23.05 -24.24 -3.77
N ASP A 774 22.99 -22.91 -3.58
CA ASP A 774 24.08 -22.11 -3.03
C ASP A 774 23.60 -21.29 -1.81
N PRO A 775 23.32 -21.98 -0.69
CA PRO A 775 22.87 -21.32 0.53
C PRO A 775 23.96 -20.44 1.15
N ASN A 776 25.24 -20.67 0.86
CA ASN A 776 26.36 -19.89 1.40
C ASN A 776 26.42 -18.50 0.74
N SER A 777 26.35 -18.42 -0.59
CA SER A 777 26.23 -17.12 -1.28
C SER A 777 24.95 -16.39 -0.90
N ALA A 778 23.86 -17.14 -0.67
CA ALA A 778 22.60 -16.57 -0.17
C ALA A 778 22.77 -15.95 1.24
N ALA A 779 23.50 -16.64 2.12
CA ALA A 779 23.79 -16.17 3.47
C ALA A 779 24.70 -14.93 3.44
N ALA A 780 25.78 -14.95 2.64
CA ALA A 780 26.68 -13.80 2.49
C ALA A 780 25.92 -12.55 2.01
N LEU A 781 25.14 -12.66 0.93
CA LEU A 781 24.32 -11.55 0.43
C LEU A 781 23.35 -11.02 1.49
N LEU A 782 22.74 -11.93 2.27
CA LEU A 782 21.83 -11.52 3.33
C LEU A 782 22.57 -10.83 4.47
N PHE A 783 23.72 -11.35 4.90
CA PHE A 783 24.50 -10.76 5.99
C PHE A 783 25.06 -9.39 5.63
N ASP A 784 25.50 -9.18 4.39
CA ASP A 784 25.93 -7.86 3.90
C ASP A 784 24.77 -6.87 3.93
N PHE A 785 23.60 -7.29 3.45
CA PHE A 785 22.38 -6.47 3.52
C PHE A 785 21.99 -6.16 4.97
N LEU A 786 22.03 -7.16 5.85
CA LEU A 786 21.72 -6.98 7.27
C LEU A 786 22.70 -6.02 7.91
N HIS A 787 24.00 -6.17 7.67
CA HIS A 787 25.04 -5.27 8.18
C HIS A 787 24.78 -3.81 7.79
N ALA A 788 24.54 -3.54 6.51
CA ALA A 788 24.20 -2.21 6.03
C ALA A 788 22.91 -1.67 6.66
N SER A 789 21.87 -2.49 6.76
CA SER A 789 20.58 -2.09 7.37
C SER A 789 20.69 -1.87 8.89
N TRP A 790 21.59 -2.59 9.56
CA TRP A 790 21.76 -2.58 11.02
C TRP A 790 22.43 -1.30 11.50
N ASN A 791 23.31 -0.71 10.68
CA ASN A 791 23.96 0.57 11.00
C ASN A 791 23.04 1.78 10.78
N GLY A 792 21.94 1.62 10.02
CA GLY A 792 20.94 2.67 9.80
C GLY A 792 19.80 2.64 10.82
N ALA A 793 18.84 1.73 10.64
CA ALA A 793 17.55 1.75 11.36
C ALA A 793 17.42 0.70 12.48
N ARG A 794 18.27 -0.33 12.51
CA ARG A 794 18.16 -1.51 13.40
C ARG A 794 16.73 -2.07 13.46
N GLU A 795 16.35 -2.91 12.49
CA GLU A 795 15.01 -3.52 12.42
C GLU A 795 15.02 -5.00 12.88
N PRO A 796 15.03 -5.30 14.20
CA PRO A 796 15.30 -6.65 14.70
C PRO A 796 14.25 -7.69 14.27
N LEU A 797 12.96 -7.33 14.27
CA LEU A 797 11.90 -8.26 13.83
C LEU A 797 12.00 -8.61 12.35
N SER A 798 12.31 -7.62 11.50
CA SER A 798 12.51 -7.85 10.06
C SER A 798 13.76 -8.71 9.82
N THR A 799 14.84 -8.46 10.57
CA THR A 799 16.05 -9.28 10.55
C THR A 799 15.79 -10.74 10.93
N LEU A 800 15.02 -11.00 12.00
CA LEU A 800 14.64 -12.38 12.36
C LEU A 800 13.86 -13.07 11.24
N SER A 801 12.93 -12.34 10.60
CA SER A 801 12.17 -12.86 9.46
C SER A 801 13.01 -13.12 8.21
N ASP A 802 14.12 -12.42 8.04
CA ASP A 802 15.06 -12.64 6.93
C ASP A 802 15.95 -13.85 7.22
N LEU A 803 16.49 -13.95 8.45
CA LEU A 803 17.32 -15.08 8.88
C LEU A 803 16.56 -16.41 8.83
N ASP A 804 15.24 -16.40 9.03
CA ASP A 804 14.40 -17.58 8.91
C ASP A 804 14.37 -18.18 7.49
N LEU A 805 14.73 -17.41 6.45
CA LEU A 805 14.92 -17.95 5.11
C LEU A 805 16.08 -18.95 5.03
N LEU A 806 17.05 -18.88 5.94
CA LEU A 806 18.23 -19.74 5.95
C LEU A 806 18.11 -20.90 6.96
N ARG A 807 16.98 -21.02 7.66
CA ARG A 807 16.79 -21.98 8.76
C ARG A 807 17.01 -23.42 8.28
N GLY A 808 17.94 -24.12 8.93
CA GLY A 808 18.26 -25.53 8.65
C GLY A 808 19.04 -25.77 7.37
N ARG A 809 19.58 -24.73 6.71
CA ARG A 809 20.25 -24.81 5.40
C ARG A 809 21.76 -24.51 5.44
N LEU A 810 22.26 -24.01 6.56
CA LEU A 810 23.66 -23.60 6.73
C LEU A 810 24.40 -24.55 7.68
N HIS A 811 25.70 -24.69 7.44
CA HIS A 811 26.63 -25.48 8.25
C HIS A 811 27.94 -24.71 8.48
N GLY A 812 28.72 -25.11 9.47
CA GLY A 812 30.02 -24.50 9.78
C GLY A 812 29.92 -23.00 10.07
N GLU A 813 30.82 -22.24 9.46
CA GLU A 813 30.99 -20.79 9.63
C GLU A 813 29.70 -20.00 9.36
N MET A 814 29.03 -20.24 8.23
CA MET A 814 27.82 -19.50 7.85
C MET A 814 26.68 -19.68 8.87
N ARG A 815 26.57 -20.87 9.48
CA ARG A 815 25.59 -21.11 10.55
C ARG A 815 25.95 -20.32 11.81
N ALA A 816 27.22 -20.26 12.16
CA ALA A 816 27.67 -19.49 13.32
C ALA A 816 27.40 -17.98 13.13
N HIS A 817 27.59 -17.43 11.92
CA HIS A 817 27.18 -16.05 11.61
C HIS A 817 25.66 -15.84 11.69
N GLN A 818 24.85 -16.81 11.22
CA GLN A 818 23.39 -16.75 11.36
C GLN A 818 22.99 -16.71 12.84
N ASP A 819 23.58 -17.58 13.66
CA ASP A 819 23.31 -17.65 15.10
C ASP A 819 23.74 -16.35 15.81
N ARG A 820 24.88 -15.77 15.43
CA ARG A 820 25.33 -14.45 15.93
C ARG A 820 24.34 -13.34 15.58
N TRP A 821 23.93 -13.22 14.31
CA TRP A 821 22.94 -12.22 13.88
C TRP A 821 21.58 -12.41 14.55
N ARG A 822 21.16 -13.66 14.73
CA ARG A 822 19.92 -14.00 15.42
C ARG A 822 19.98 -13.61 16.89
N SER A 823 21.10 -13.87 17.55
CA SER A 823 21.35 -13.45 18.92
C SER A 823 21.28 -11.94 19.07
N GLU A 824 21.96 -11.18 18.20
CA GLU A 824 21.93 -9.72 18.20
C GLU A 824 20.49 -9.19 18.06
N ALA A 825 19.70 -9.76 17.14
CA ALA A 825 18.31 -9.38 16.96
C ALA A 825 17.39 -9.78 18.13
N LEU A 826 17.60 -10.96 18.73
CA LEU A 826 16.83 -11.41 19.90
C LEU A 826 17.10 -10.56 21.13
N ARG A 827 18.35 -10.13 21.35
CA ARG A 827 18.72 -9.19 22.43
C ARG A 827 17.87 -7.92 22.34
N HIS A 828 17.82 -7.31 21.15
CA HIS A 828 17.03 -6.09 20.91
C HIS A 828 15.51 -6.27 21.03
N VAL A 829 14.99 -7.50 20.94
CA VAL A 829 13.57 -7.82 21.16
C VAL A 829 13.28 -8.12 22.64
N GLY A 830 14.31 -8.18 23.50
CA GLY A 830 14.18 -8.51 24.92
C GLY A 830 14.10 -10.01 25.21
N ARG A 831 14.41 -10.87 24.22
CA ARG A 831 14.49 -12.34 24.41
C ARG A 831 15.91 -12.74 24.79
N THR A 832 16.43 -12.13 25.85
CA THR A 832 17.86 -12.13 26.22
C THR A 832 18.38 -13.52 26.57
N THR A 833 17.57 -14.40 27.19
CA THR A 833 17.95 -15.80 27.45
C THR A 833 18.17 -16.59 26.16
N GLU A 834 17.27 -16.46 25.19
CA GLU A 834 17.45 -17.12 23.89
C GLU A 834 18.63 -16.53 23.13
N ALA A 835 18.81 -15.21 23.21
CA ALA A 835 19.95 -14.53 22.61
C ALA A 835 21.28 -15.11 23.13
N ARG A 836 21.39 -15.35 24.45
CA ARG A 836 22.56 -16.01 25.06
C ARG A 836 22.82 -17.37 24.42
N ASP A 837 21.81 -18.23 24.37
CA ASP A 837 21.97 -19.60 23.86
C ASP A 837 22.41 -19.63 22.38
N TYR A 838 21.95 -18.69 21.56
CA TYR A 838 22.44 -18.52 20.18
C TYR A 838 23.88 -17.99 20.13
N ALA A 839 24.25 -17.01 20.97
CA ALA A 839 25.61 -16.48 20.99
C ALA A 839 26.64 -17.49 21.52
N GLU A 840 26.31 -18.29 22.54
CA GLU A 840 27.19 -19.34 23.05
C GLU A 840 27.46 -20.41 21.98
N ARG A 841 26.42 -20.82 21.24
CA ARG A 841 26.57 -21.74 20.10
C ARG A 841 27.46 -21.15 19.01
N ALA A 842 27.22 -19.90 18.62
CA ALA A 842 28.05 -19.21 17.63
C ALA A 842 29.52 -19.17 18.08
N ARG A 843 29.79 -18.77 19.34
CA ARG A 843 31.14 -18.72 19.92
C ARG A 843 31.83 -20.08 19.88
N ALA A 844 31.15 -21.15 20.33
CA ALA A 844 31.70 -22.50 20.34
C ALA A 844 32.11 -22.94 18.93
N THR A 845 31.27 -22.70 17.92
CA THR A 845 31.58 -23.02 16.52
C THR A 845 32.72 -22.16 15.96
N PHE A 846 32.77 -20.86 16.24
CA PHE A 846 33.90 -20.02 15.79
C PHE A 846 35.24 -20.46 16.38
N ARG A 847 35.23 -20.88 17.66
CA ARG A 847 36.42 -21.46 18.32
C ARG A 847 36.87 -22.77 17.68
N GLU A 848 35.94 -23.69 17.43
CA GLU A 848 36.22 -24.96 16.75
C GLU A 848 36.83 -24.75 15.36
N LEU A 849 36.37 -23.71 14.65
CA LEU A 849 36.85 -23.35 13.31
C LEU A 849 38.12 -22.46 13.32
N SER A 850 38.66 -22.13 14.49
CA SER A 850 39.82 -21.22 14.64
C SER A 850 39.60 -19.85 13.98
N LEU A 851 38.43 -19.25 14.17
CA LEU A 851 38.06 -17.92 13.67
C LEU A 851 38.08 -16.88 14.81
N PRO A 852 39.25 -16.31 15.16
CA PRO A 852 39.42 -15.51 16.38
C PRO A 852 38.65 -14.19 16.38
N ILE A 853 38.50 -13.53 15.22
CA ILE A 853 37.77 -12.26 15.09
C ILE A 853 36.26 -12.49 15.37
N ASP A 854 35.67 -13.51 14.75
CA ASP A 854 34.26 -13.84 14.95
C ASP A 854 33.96 -14.36 16.35
N GLU A 855 34.88 -15.14 16.92
CA GLU A 855 34.82 -15.54 18.32
C GLU A 855 34.81 -14.31 19.23
N ALA A 856 35.70 -13.33 18.99
CA ALA A 856 35.73 -12.09 19.75
C ALA A 856 34.43 -11.28 19.61
N HIS A 857 33.82 -11.19 18.42
CA HIS A 857 32.51 -10.55 18.26
C HIS A 857 31.39 -11.27 19.02
N ALA A 858 31.43 -12.61 19.08
CA ALA A 858 30.49 -13.40 19.88
C ALA A 858 30.73 -13.22 21.38
N MET A 859 31.99 -13.14 21.82
CA MET A 859 32.36 -12.87 23.22
C MET A 859 31.92 -11.47 23.67
N ARG A 860 32.14 -10.43 22.84
CA ARG A 860 31.60 -9.09 23.08
C ARG A 860 30.08 -9.10 23.23
N LEU A 861 29.37 -9.78 22.32
CA LEU A 861 27.91 -9.90 22.36
C LEU A 861 27.45 -10.60 23.65
N LEU A 862 28.11 -11.69 24.04
CA LEU A 862 27.85 -12.36 25.31
C LEU A 862 28.14 -11.43 26.50
N GLY A 863 29.21 -10.64 26.45
CA GLY A 863 29.52 -9.64 27.47
C GLY A 863 28.35 -8.70 27.74
N HIS A 864 27.75 -8.16 26.67
CA HIS A 864 26.58 -7.30 26.74
C HIS A 864 25.33 -8.07 27.25
N ILE A 865 25.09 -9.28 26.76
CA ILE A 865 23.95 -10.11 27.18
C ILE A 865 24.04 -10.50 28.66
N PHE A 866 25.23 -10.84 29.16
CA PHE A 866 25.43 -11.15 30.58
C PHE A 866 25.25 -9.92 31.46
N ALA A 867 25.67 -8.73 30.98
CA ALA A 867 25.40 -7.48 31.68
C ALA A 867 23.89 -7.20 31.80
N GLU A 868 23.13 -7.39 30.71
CA GLU A 868 21.66 -7.25 30.73
C GLU A 868 20.96 -8.27 31.65
N LEU A 869 21.56 -9.46 31.84
CA LEU A 869 21.07 -10.50 32.76
C LEU A 869 21.53 -10.29 34.22
N GLY A 870 22.27 -9.22 34.52
CA GLY A 870 22.77 -8.91 35.86
C GLY A 870 24.05 -9.64 36.27
N ASN A 871 24.70 -10.40 35.37
CA ASN A 871 25.99 -11.04 35.64
C ASN A 871 27.15 -10.20 35.10
N LEU A 872 27.37 -9.04 35.72
CA LEU A 872 28.37 -8.05 35.31
C LEU A 872 29.80 -8.60 35.32
N SER A 873 30.15 -9.45 36.30
CA SER A 873 31.50 -9.99 36.44
C SER A 873 31.91 -10.92 35.29
N GLU A 874 31.01 -11.81 34.87
CA GLU A 874 31.27 -12.71 33.75
C GLU A 874 31.18 -11.95 32.41
N GLY A 875 30.26 -10.99 32.32
CA GLY A 875 30.16 -10.10 31.17
C GLY A 875 31.46 -9.32 30.92
N LYS A 876 32.05 -8.76 31.99
CA LYS A 876 33.32 -8.02 31.93
C LYS A 876 34.47 -8.89 31.41
N LYS A 877 34.68 -10.08 31.98
CA LYS A 877 35.74 -11.01 31.54
C LYS A 877 35.64 -11.34 30.04
N LEU A 878 34.43 -11.60 29.55
CA LEU A 878 34.21 -11.92 28.13
C LEU A 878 34.49 -10.73 27.22
N ALA A 879 34.09 -9.52 27.63
CA ALA A 879 34.37 -8.30 26.88
C ALA A 879 35.85 -7.91 26.91
N GLU A 880 36.57 -8.12 28.02
CA GLU A 880 38.03 -7.91 28.14
C GLU A 880 38.80 -8.86 27.21
N ALA A 881 38.46 -10.14 27.22
CA ALA A 881 39.11 -11.13 26.35
C ALA A 881 38.80 -10.88 24.86
N ALA A 882 37.60 -10.37 24.53
CA ALA A 882 37.28 -9.91 23.18
C ALA A 882 38.16 -8.70 22.79
N LEU A 883 38.30 -7.71 23.68
CA LEU A 883 39.13 -6.53 23.45
C LEU A 883 40.60 -6.89 23.23
N GLU A 884 41.17 -7.80 24.03
CA GLU A 884 42.54 -8.29 23.85
C GLU A 884 42.74 -8.92 22.48
N THR A 885 41.77 -9.72 22.04
CA THR A 885 41.79 -10.34 20.70
C THR A 885 41.74 -9.30 19.59
N PHE A 886 40.82 -8.32 19.67
CA PHE A 886 40.73 -7.26 18.66
C PHE A 886 41.97 -6.36 18.63
N LYS A 887 42.62 -6.11 19.77
CA LYS A 887 43.91 -5.41 19.85
C LYS A 887 45.03 -6.19 19.19
N GLY A 888 45.10 -7.50 19.44
CA GLY A 888 46.10 -8.38 18.83
C GLY A 888 46.00 -8.47 17.31
N VAL A 889 44.78 -8.37 16.76
CA VAL A 889 44.52 -8.47 15.31
C VAL A 889 44.46 -7.10 14.61
N GLY A 890 44.37 -6.00 15.36
CA GLY A 890 44.29 -4.64 14.81
C GLY A 890 42.90 -4.25 14.28
N ASP A 891 41.83 -4.91 14.75
CA ASP A 891 40.45 -4.56 14.38
C ASP A 891 39.96 -3.37 15.22
N ILE A 892 40.13 -2.15 14.70
CA ILE A 892 39.75 -0.91 15.38
C ILE A 892 38.24 -0.84 15.67
N LEU A 893 37.40 -1.35 14.77
CA LEU A 893 35.95 -1.33 14.97
C LEU A 893 35.53 -2.33 16.06
N GLY A 894 36.10 -3.53 16.05
CA GLY A 894 35.93 -4.52 17.11
C GLY A 894 36.37 -4.00 18.48
N GLN A 895 37.53 -3.32 18.53
CA GLN A 895 38.03 -2.64 19.74
C GLN A 895 37.04 -1.61 20.26
N ALA A 896 36.58 -0.69 19.41
CA ALA A 896 35.62 0.34 19.79
C ALA A 896 34.33 -0.28 20.38
N GLN A 897 33.81 -1.33 19.75
CA GLN A 897 32.60 -2.01 20.21
C GLN A 897 32.79 -2.74 21.54
N ALA A 898 33.96 -3.35 21.78
CA ALA A 898 34.27 -4.01 23.04
C ALA A 898 34.50 -3.00 24.18
N GLU A 899 35.22 -1.91 23.91
CA GLU A 899 35.43 -0.80 24.85
C GLU A 899 34.10 -0.14 25.25
N SER A 900 33.17 0.03 24.31
CA SER A 900 31.83 0.56 24.63
C SER A 900 31.06 -0.34 25.60
N VAL A 901 31.14 -1.67 25.44
CA VAL A 901 30.48 -2.63 26.34
C VAL A 901 31.15 -2.64 27.72
N LEU A 902 32.49 -2.57 27.77
CA LEU A 902 33.23 -2.47 29.03
C LEU A 902 32.91 -1.17 29.77
N GLY A 903 32.80 -0.05 29.04
CA GLY A 903 32.38 1.22 29.62
C GLY A 903 31.00 1.16 30.26
N GLU A 904 30.05 0.48 29.61
CA GLU A 904 28.70 0.29 30.15
C GLU A 904 28.71 -0.61 31.41
N ILE A 905 29.47 -1.71 31.37
CA ILE A 905 29.61 -2.62 32.52
C ILE A 905 30.29 -1.93 33.71
N ASP A 906 31.36 -1.18 33.49
CA ASP A 906 32.08 -0.48 34.55
C ASP A 906 31.25 0.67 35.16
N TYR A 907 30.43 1.33 34.34
CA TYR A 907 29.44 2.29 34.83
C TYR A 907 28.43 1.60 35.77
N LEU A 908 27.89 0.44 35.38
CA LEU A 908 26.96 -0.34 36.20
C LEU A 908 27.61 -0.90 37.48
N LEU A 909 28.90 -1.22 37.45
CA LEU A 909 29.69 -1.64 38.62
C LEU A 909 30.03 -0.47 39.57
N GLY A 910 29.75 0.78 39.18
CA GLY A 910 30.04 1.96 39.99
C GLY A 910 31.49 2.45 39.90
N ASP A 911 32.21 2.10 38.83
CA ASP A 911 33.56 2.59 38.51
C ASP A 911 33.54 3.58 37.33
N PRO A 912 33.14 4.85 37.56
CA PRO A 912 33.04 5.85 36.49
C PRO A 912 34.39 6.27 35.92
N GLU A 913 35.51 6.04 36.63
CA GLU A 913 36.85 6.38 36.14
C GLU A 913 37.27 5.42 35.03
N SER A 914 37.18 4.11 35.30
CA SER A 914 37.42 3.07 34.28
C SER A 914 36.42 3.17 33.14
N ALA A 915 35.13 3.40 33.45
CA ALA A 915 34.10 3.57 32.44
C ALA A 915 34.41 4.74 31.48
N ARG A 916 34.80 5.90 32.02
CA ARG A 916 35.17 7.08 31.21
C ARG A 916 36.37 6.78 30.30
N ALA A 917 37.39 6.09 30.81
CA ALA A 917 38.57 5.74 30.02
C ALA A 917 38.21 4.88 28.81
N TYR A 918 37.40 3.83 29.00
CA TYR A 918 36.93 2.98 27.91
C TYR A 918 36.03 3.73 26.93
N VAL A 919 35.10 4.55 27.42
CA VAL A 919 34.16 5.28 26.54
C VAL A 919 34.87 6.34 25.69
N LEU A 920 35.87 7.04 26.23
CA LEU A 920 36.68 8.00 25.46
C LEU A 920 37.51 7.32 24.38
N SER A 921 38.15 6.19 24.71
CA SER A 921 38.89 5.36 23.73
C SER A 921 37.96 4.89 22.61
N SER A 922 36.78 4.37 22.99
CA SER A 922 35.75 3.89 22.06
C SER A 922 35.24 5.01 21.14
N GLU A 923 34.99 6.21 21.67
CA GLU A 923 34.54 7.37 20.89
C GLU A 923 35.57 7.79 19.83
N GLN A 924 36.85 7.78 20.20
CA GLN A 924 37.95 8.07 19.27
C GLN A 924 38.01 7.05 18.15
N HIS A 925 38.01 5.75 18.48
CA HIS A 925 38.03 4.68 17.48
C HIS A 925 36.81 4.70 16.55
N PHE A 926 35.61 5.00 17.06
CA PHE A 926 34.42 5.18 16.22
C PHE A 926 34.48 6.45 15.35
N ALA A 927 35.10 7.53 15.84
CA ALA A 927 35.29 8.74 15.06
C ALA A 927 36.29 8.52 13.90
N GLU A 928 37.40 7.82 14.16
CA GLU A 928 38.38 7.44 13.13
C GLU A 928 37.78 6.51 12.06
N SER A 929 36.81 5.68 12.45
CA SER A 929 36.14 4.72 11.56
C SER A 929 34.86 5.26 10.88
N ASP A 930 34.56 6.56 11.03
CA ASP A 930 33.31 7.24 10.62
C ASP A 930 32.03 6.44 10.96
N GLN A 931 31.91 6.03 12.23
CA GLN A 931 30.77 5.27 12.76
C GLN A 931 29.89 6.17 13.65
N PRO A 932 29.00 7.00 13.07
CA PRO A 932 28.11 7.91 13.81
C PRO A 932 27.29 7.23 14.91
N LEU A 933 26.79 6.01 14.65
CA LEU A 933 25.95 5.29 15.60
C LEU A 933 26.73 4.90 16.87
N GLY A 934 27.93 4.33 16.69
CA GLY A 934 28.82 3.98 17.81
C GLY A 934 29.23 5.22 18.59
N ARG A 935 29.65 6.27 17.88
CA ARG A 935 30.01 7.55 18.48
C ARG A 935 28.88 8.18 19.29
N GLY A 936 27.66 8.18 18.76
CA GLY A 936 26.48 8.68 19.45
C GLY A 936 26.18 7.91 20.74
N LEU A 937 26.33 6.58 20.74
CA LEU A 937 26.15 5.74 21.93
C LEU A 937 27.23 6.04 22.99
N CYS A 938 28.50 6.21 22.60
CA CYS A 938 29.57 6.61 23.51
C CYS A 938 29.32 7.99 24.14
N LEU A 939 28.85 8.95 23.35
CA LEU A 939 28.49 10.29 23.85
C LEU A 939 27.30 10.23 24.82
N LEU A 940 26.32 9.37 24.54
CA LEU A 940 25.19 9.16 25.43
C LEU A 940 25.62 8.51 26.75
N LEU A 941 26.45 7.48 26.71
CA LEU A 941 27.00 6.85 27.91
C LEU A 941 27.89 7.82 28.71
N SER A 942 28.70 8.64 28.02
CA SER A 942 29.45 9.74 28.64
C SER A 942 28.51 10.72 29.35
N SER A 943 27.36 11.04 28.76
CA SER A 943 26.34 11.88 29.40
C SER A 943 25.87 11.28 30.72
N TRP A 944 25.62 9.98 30.78
CA TRP A 944 25.17 9.28 31.99
C TRP A 944 26.25 9.22 33.07
N ILE A 945 27.50 8.95 32.69
CA ILE A 945 28.65 8.95 33.61
C ILE A 945 28.80 10.34 34.24
N GLU A 946 28.86 11.39 33.43
CA GLU A 946 29.00 12.78 33.92
C GLU A 946 27.78 13.22 34.74
N HIS A 947 26.58 12.72 34.39
CA HIS A 947 25.37 12.94 35.19
C HIS A 947 25.52 12.33 36.59
N SER A 948 25.95 11.08 36.71
CA SER A 948 26.09 10.38 37.99
C SER A 948 27.10 11.03 38.95
N GLU A 949 28.12 11.71 38.42
CA GLU A 949 29.12 12.45 39.20
C GLU A 949 28.76 13.91 39.49
N GLY A 950 27.56 14.36 39.07
CA GLY A 950 27.07 15.71 39.32
C GLY A 950 27.58 16.78 38.36
N ALA A 951 28.25 16.41 37.26
CA ALA A 951 28.74 17.32 36.22
C ALA A 951 27.66 17.64 35.16
N VAL A 952 26.62 18.34 35.59
CA VAL A 952 25.36 18.52 34.85
C VAL A 952 25.55 19.19 33.48
N ASP A 953 26.39 20.22 33.37
CA ASP A 953 26.63 20.93 32.10
C ASP A 953 27.42 20.08 31.09
N LYS A 954 28.39 19.29 31.56
CA LYS A 954 29.12 18.34 30.72
C LYS A 954 28.18 17.26 30.20
N SER A 955 27.34 16.71 31.08
CA SER A 955 26.28 15.75 30.71
C SER A 955 25.36 16.33 29.62
N ARG A 956 24.87 17.55 29.80
CA ARG A 956 24.03 18.26 28.80
C ARG A 956 24.70 18.36 27.43
N ARG A 957 25.98 18.77 27.39
CA ARG A 957 26.74 18.88 26.14
C ARG A 957 26.90 17.54 25.44
N MET A 958 27.20 16.49 26.19
CA MET A 958 27.37 15.15 25.63
C MET A 958 26.05 14.60 25.08
N ALA A 959 24.94 14.78 25.80
CA ALA A 959 23.62 14.39 25.31
C ALA A 959 23.19 15.15 24.03
N LEU A 960 23.47 16.46 23.94
CA LEU A 960 23.22 17.25 22.72
C LEU A 960 24.06 16.77 21.53
N ARG A 961 25.34 16.45 21.77
CA ARG A 961 26.21 15.89 20.72
C ARG A 961 25.74 14.50 20.28
N ALA A 962 25.38 13.64 21.23
CA ALA A 962 24.82 12.31 20.95
C ALA A 962 23.56 12.44 20.08
N ARG A 963 22.66 13.34 20.47
CA ARG A 963 21.44 13.63 19.71
C ARG A 963 21.73 14.07 18.28
N SER A 964 22.69 14.98 18.08
CA SER A 964 23.12 15.43 16.75
C SER A 964 23.69 14.29 15.89
N GLU A 965 24.49 13.40 16.48
CA GLU A 965 24.98 12.21 15.77
C GLU A 965 23.86 11.26 15.37
N PHE A 966 22.87 11.03 16.25
CA PHE A 966 21.72 10.20 15.92
C PHE A 966 20.79 10.83 14.88
N GLU A 967 20.57 12.15 14.94
CA GLU A 967 19.82 12.90 13.92
C GLU A 967 20.50 12.83 12.55
N ARG A 968 21.84 12.90 12.50
CA ARG A 968 22.64 12.77 11.27
C ARG A 968 22.37 11.46 10.51
N ILE A 969 22.14 10.37 11.23
CA ILE A 969 21.85 9.05 10.64
C ILE A 969 20.37 8.64 10.66
N GLY A 970 19.50 9.48 11.24
CA GLY A 970 18.08 9.17 11.38
C GLY A 970 17.77 8.05 12.38
N TYR A 971 18.65 7.78 13.35
CA TYR A 971 18.47 6.72 14.35
C TYR A 971 17.55 7.19 15.49
N ARG A 972 16.24 7.08 15.27
CA ARG A 972 15.18 7.60 16.16
C ARG A 972 15.26 7.10 17.60
N LEU A 973 15.68 5.85 17.82
CA LEU A 973 15.82 5.31 19.16
C LEU A 973 16.89 6.05 19.95
N GLY A 974 18.05 6.30 19.33
CA GLY A 974 19.12 7.08 19.96
C GLY A 974 18.71 8.52 20.21
N THR A 975 17.99 9.16 19.28
CA THR A 975 17.43 10.51 19.51
C THR A 975 16.52 10.54 20.74
N ALA A 976 15.60 9.57 20.88
CA ALA A 976 14.71 9.47 22.03
C ALA A 976 15.48 9.22 23.35
N GLN A 977 16.52 8.38 23.32
CA GLN A 977 17.40 8.16 24.48
C GLN A 977 18.19 9.42 24.87
N ALA A 978 18.66 10.19 23.89
CA ALA A 978 19.32 11.46 24.15
C ALA A 978 18.35 12.51 24.69
N ASP A 979 17.12 12.60 24.17
CA ASP A 979 16.08 13.50 24.68
C ASP A 979 15.65 13.13 26.11
N ALA A 980 15.54 11.84 26.43
CA ALA A 980 15.31 11.38 27.81
C ALA A 980 16.47 11.76 28.74
N SER A 981 17.72 11.59 28.30
CA SER A 981 18.90 12.02 29.06
C SER A 981 18.92 13.55 29.27
N LEU A 982 18.51 14.34 28.28
CA LEU A 982 18.37 15.80 28.42
C LEU A 982 17.26 16.15 29.41
N ALA A 983 16.13 15.43 29.40
CA ALA A 983 15.07 15.65 30.38
C ALA A 983 15.53 15.37 31.82
N HIS A 984 16.32 14.31 32.04
CA HIS A 984 16.98 14.04 33.33
C HIS A 984 17.92 15.19 33.76
N VAL A 985 18.69 15.74 32.82
CA VAL A 985 19.54 16.91 33.06
C VAL A 985 18.71 18.14 33.45
N GLU A 986 17.62 18.44 32.75
CA GLU A 986 16.75 19.58 33.06
C GLU A 986 16.02 19.39 34.41
N HIS A 987 15.62 18.16 34.76
CA HIS A 987 15.06 17.84 36.08
C HIS A 987 16.07 18.15 37.18
N ARG A 988 17.34 17.74 37.01
CA ARG A 988 18.42 18.04 37.96
C ARG A 988 18.71 19.54 38.11
N LEU A 989 18.52 20.32 37.05
CA LEU A 989 18.61 21.79 37.07
C LEU A 989 17.37 22.47 37.65
N GLN A 990 16.37 21.70 38.10
CA GLN A 990 15.07 22.20 38.60
C GLN A 990 14.24 22.94 37.54
N ASN A 991 14.52 22.72 36.26
CA ASN A 991 13.75 23.25 35.13
C ASN A 991 12.58 22.31 34.81
N PHE A 992 11.66 22.11 35.77
CA PHE A 992 10.61 21.09 35.70
C PHE A 992 9.75 21.19 34.42
N HIS A 993 9.41 22.40 33.97
CA HIS A 993 8.66 22.57 32.72
C HIS A 993 9.39 22.00 31.49
N SER A 994 10.70 22.29 31.36
CA SER A 994 11.52 21.76 30.27
C SER A 994 11.73 20.25 30.40
N ALA A 995 11.90 19.77 31.64
CA ALA A 995 12.05 18.35 31.95
C ALA A 995 10.78 17.55 31.60
N THR A 996 9.59 18.02 31.99
CA THR A 996 8.30 17.40 31.66
C THR A 996 8.11 17.33 30.15
N ARG A 997 8.27 18.46 29.44
CA ARG A 997 8.11 18.48 27.99
C ARG A 997 9.08 17.53 27.29
N GLY A 998 10.35 17.54 27.70
CA GLY A 998 11.36 16.64 27.13
C GLY A 998 11.07 15.16 27.42
N ALA A 999 10.61 14.84 28.63
CA ALA A 999 10.24 13.49 29.03
C ALA A 999 8.99 12.99 28.29
N GLU A 1000 7.98 13.84 28.06
CA GLU A 1000 6.79 13.52 27.26
C GLU A 1000 7.12 13.32 25.78
N GLU A 1001 7.97 14.18 25.20
CA GLU A 1001 8.45 14.04 23.82
C GLU A 1001 9.23 12.73 23.63
N ALA A 1002 10.14 12.42 24.54
CA ALA A 1002 10.89 11.16 24.55
C ALA A 1002 9.99 9.94 24.77
N LEU A 1003 9.02 10.03 25.68
CA LEU A 1003 8.02 9.00 25.94
C LEU A 1003 7.19 8.70 24.69
N ALA A 1004 6.67 9.73 24.01
CA ALA A 1004 5.92 9.57 22.76
C ALA A 1004 6.79 8.89 21.68
N ALA A 1005 8.08 9.22 21.63
CA ALA A 1005 9.02 8.56 20.74
C ALA A 1005 9.19 7.07 21.11
N PHE A 1006 9.42 6.72 22.38
CA PHE A 1006 9.54 5.33 22.85
C PHE A 1006 8.24 4.51 22.73
N GLU A 1007 7.07 5.14 22.87
CA GLU A 1007 5.76 4.53 22.59
C GLU A 1007 5.63 4.20 21.10
N SER A 1008 6.03 5.13 20.22
CA SER A 1008 6.03 4.89 18.77
C SER A 1008 6.99 3.77 18.35
N LEU A 1009 8.16 3.70 19.01
CA LEU A 1009 9.20 2.69 18.78
C LEU A 1009 8.93 1.34 19.46
N ARG A 1010 7.94 1.28 20.36
CA ARG A 1010 7.59 0.10 21.18
C ARG A 1010 8.76 -0.42 22.02
N THR A 1011 9.52 0.47 22.63
CA THR A 1011 10.60 0.11 23.55
C THR A 1011 10.12 0.24 25.00
N PRO A 1012 9.62 -0.84 25.64
CA PRO A 1012 8.99 -0.78 26.96
C PRO A 1012 9.93 -0.21 28.03
N ARG A 1013 11.22 -0.54 27.97
CA ARG A 1013 12.22 -0.02 28.91
C ARG A 1013 12.37 1.51 28.88
N GLY A 1014 12.39 2.10 27.67
CA GLY A 1014 12.42 3.55 27.51
C GLY A 1014 11.12 4.24 27.95
N GLN A 1015 9.97 3.60 27.71
CA GLN A 1015 8.68 4.09 28.19
C GLN A 1015 8.64 4.12 29.72
N ALA A 1016 9.04 3.02 30.36
CA ALA A 1016 9.09 2.91 31.82
C ALA A 1016 10.05 3.95 32.42
N ALA A 1017 11.21 4.18 31.80
CA ALA A 1017 12.17 5.19 32.24
C ALA A 1017 11.62 6.63 32.16
N CYS A 1018 10.97 7.01 31.06
CA CYS A 1018 10.33 8.33 30.95
C CYS A 1018 9.15 8.49 31.90
N ARG A 1019 8.33 7.44 32.09
CA ARG A 1019 7.24 7.44 33.07
C ARG A 1019 7.78 7.60 34.49
N ARG A 1020 8.88 6.92 34.83
CA ARG A 1020 9.59 7.09 36.12
C ARG A 1020 10.06 8.53 36.31
N LEU A 1021 10.68 9.14 35.30
CA LEU A 1021 11.10 10.54 35.37
C LEU A 1021 9.91 11.50 35.55
N LEU A 1022 8.81 11.31 34.82
CA LEU A 1022 7.59 12.11 34.97
C LEU A 1022 6.99 11.97 36.38
N ALA A 1023 7.00 10.76 36.94
CA ALA A 1023 6.61 10.54 38.33
C ALA A 1023 7.51 11.30 39.32
N MET A 1024 8.84 11.26 39.13
CA MET A 1024 9.78 12.02 39.96
C MET A 1024 9.51 13.54 39.88
N ILE A 1025 9.28 14.08 38.69
CA ILE A 1025 8.95 15.50 38.49
C ILE A 1025 7.62 15.85 39.19
N ALA A 1026 6.59 15.02 39.05
CA ALA A 1026 5.30 15.21 39.70
C ALA A 1026 5.42 15.14 41.24
N ILE A 1027 6.25 14.24 41.78
CA ILE A 1027 6.56 14.19 43.21
C ILE A 1027 7.26 15.48 43.67
N ASP A 1028 8.22 15.99 42.90
CA ASP A 1028 8.97 17.20 43.26
C ASP A 1028 8.14 18.49 43.15
N THR A 1029 7.08 18.48 42.34
CA THR A 1029 6.10 19.57 42.17
C THR A 1029 4.86 19.40 43.05
N ASP A 1030 4.82 18.37 43.91
CA ASP A 1030 3.71 18.04 44.82
C ASP A 1030 2.36 17.70 44.10
N GLU A 1031 2.43 17.15 42.87
CA GLU A 1031 1.30 16.73 42.04
C GLU A 1031 0.99 15.23 42.19
N ALA A 1032 0.38 14.84 43.32
CA ALA A 1032 0.22 13.43 43.72
C ALA A 1032 -0.57 12.55 42.72
N ASP A 1033 -1.61 13.08 42.06
CA ASP A 1033 -2.43 12.32 41.11
C ASP A 1033 -1.67 12.02 39.81
N GLU A 1034 -0.81 12.96 39.38
CA GLU A 1034 0.02 12.76 38.21
C GLU A 1034 1.13 11.74 38.51
N ALA A 1035 1.77 11.89 39.67
CA ALA A 1035 2.79 10.96 40.14
C ALA A 1035 2.26 9.52 40.21
N GLU A 1036 1.08 9.29 40.82
CA GLU A 1036 0.47 7.96 40.93
C GLU A 1036 0.29 7.30 39.55
N ARG A 1037 -0.33 8.00 38.59
CA ARG A 1037 -0.57 7.47 37.24
C ARG A 1037 0.73 7.04 36.55
N HIS A 1038 1.77 7.87 36.65
CA HIS A 1038 3.05 7.59 36.01
C HIS A 1038 3.81 6.45 36.69
N VAL A 1039 3.79 6.37 38.02
CA VAL A 1039 4.41 5.26 38.78
C VAL A 1039 3.73 3.93 38.49
N GLU A 1040 2.39 3.87 38.49
CA GLU A 1040 1.65 2.63 38.22
C GLU A 1040 2.00 2.03 36.84
N TRP A 1041 2.11 2.89 35.83
CA TRP A 1041 2.52 2.47 34.49
C TRP A 1041 3.98 2.05 34.43
N ALA A 1042 4.90 2.78 35.07
CA ALA A 1042 6.30 2.38 35.14
C ALA A 1042 6.46 1.03 35.85
N ALA A 1043 5.82 0.84 37.01
CA ALA A 1043 5.86 -0.37 37.81
C ALA A 1043 5.37 -1.58 37.02
N LYS A 1044 4.25 -1.44 36.31
CA LYS A 1044 3.70 -2.50 35.47
C LYS A 1044 4.68 -2.91 34.38
N ILE A 1045 5.25 -1.94 33.65
CA ILE A 1045 6.16 -2.24 32.53
C ILE A 1045 7.45 -2.89 33.05
N TYR A 1046 8.04 -2.38 34.14
CA TYR A 1046 9.24 -2.99 34.73
C TYR A 1046 8.98 -4.41 35.26
N SER A 1047 7.82 -4.64 35.87
CA SER A 1047 7.41 -5.99 36.30
C SER A 1047 7.22 -6.95 35.12
N ASP A 1048 6.55 -6.51 34.04
CA ASP A 1048 6.33 -7.32 32.83
C ASP A 1048 7.66 -7.66 32.13
N MET A 1049 8.66 -6.79 32.21
CA MET A 1049 10.01 -7.03 31.68
C MET A 1049 10.89 -7.89 32.60
N GLY A 1050 10.51 -8.03 33.87
CA GLY A 1050 11.36 -8.65 34.89
C GLY A 1050 12.63 -7.85 35.21
N ASP A 1051 12.57 -6.51 35.12
CA ASP A 1051 13.70 -5.60 35.43
C ASP A 1051 13.77 -5.36 36.96
N PRO A 1052 14.74 -5.95 37.69
CA PRO A 1052 14.77 -5.87 39.15
C PRO A 1052 15.00 -4.44 39.66
N TRP A 1053 15.83 -3.67 38.94
CA TRP A 1053 16.16 -2.29 39.29
C TRP A 1053 14.95 -1.37 39.15
N GLY A 1054 14.27 -1.46 38.01
CA GLY A 1054 13.07 -0.68 37.74
C GLY A 1054 11.92 -1.01 38.69
N VAL A 1055 11.80 -2.27 39.12
CA VAL A 1055 10.79 -2.68 40.12
C VAL A 1055 11.08 -2.04 41.48
N VAL A 1056 12.31 -2.07 41.98
CA VAL A 1056 12.66 -1.44 43.27
C VAL A 1056 12.44 0.07 43.24
N GLU A 1057 12.91 0.75 42.19
CA GLU A 1057 12.70 2.20 42.01
C GLU A 1057 11.21 2.55 41.98
N SER A 1058 10.40 1.77 41.25
CA SER A 1058 8.96 2.01 41.19
C SER A 1058 8.31 1.86 42.56
N LYS A 1059 8.73 0.89 43.38
CA LYS A 1059 8.23 0.71 44.75
C LYS A 1059 8.62 1.86 45.68
N VAL A 1060 9.82 2.40 45.54
CA VAL A 1060 10.25 3.60 46.27
C VAL A 1060 9.40 4.80 45.88
N LEU A 1061 9.09 4.98 44.59
CA LEU A 1061 8.20 6.05 44.13
C LEU A 1061 6.74 5.85 44.58
N GLU A 1062 6.21 4.61 44.59
CA GLU A 1062 4.89 4.30 45.16
C GLU A 1062 4.83 4.74 46.65
N ALA A 1063 5.91 4.51 47.41
CA ALA A 1063 6.01 4.96 48.79
C ALA A 1063 6.03 6.49 48.91
N GLN A 1064 6.75 7.19 48.03
CA GLN A 1064 6.79 8.66 48.01
C GLN A 1064 5.42 9.27 47.67
N VAL A 1065 4.67 8.68 46.73
CA VAL A 1065 3.29 9.08 46.41
C VAL A 1065 2.37 8.88 47.60
N ALA A 1066 2.48 7.76 48.31
CA ALA A 1066 1.72 7.49 49.52
C ALA A 1066 2.04 8.53 50.63
N LEU A 1067 3.30 8.91 50.80
CA LEU A 1067 3.72 9.97 51.72
C LEU A 1067 3.13 11.33 51.36
N LEU A 1068 3.08 11.70 50.07
CA LEU A 1068 2.42 12.94 49.62
C LEU A 1068 0.93 12.98 49.99
N ARG A 1069 0.26 11.81 49.91
CA ARG A 1069 -1.15 11.65 50.29
C ARG A 1069 -1.37 11.44 51.79
N ARG A 1070 -0.30 11.39 52.58
CA ARG A 1070 -0.31 11.09 54.02
C ARG A 1070 -0.86 9.70 54.36
N ASP A 1071 -0.71 8.74 53.44
CA ASP A 1071 -0.98 7.33 53.68
C ASP A 1071 0.30 6.62 54.14
N PHE A 1072 0.56 6.68 55.43
CA PHE A 1072 1.80 6.17 56.02
C PHE A 1072 1.85 4.65 56.08
N GLU A 1073 0.71 3.97 56.17
CA GLU A 1073 0.65 2.50 56.19
C GLU A 1073 1.00 1.94 54.82
N LEU A 1074 0.46 2.55 53.76
CA LEU A 1074 0.83 2.19 52.39
C LEU A 1074 2.30 2.48 52.12
N ALA A 1075 2.83 3.63 52.55
CA ALA A 1075 4.24 3.97 52.38
C ALA A 1075 5.19 2.94 53.04
N GLU A 1076 4.91 2.53 54.27
CA GLU A 1076 5.68 1.50 54.99
C GLU A 1076 5.60 0.13 54.29
N SER A 1077 4.41 -0.26 53.82
CA SER A 1077 4.22 -1.49 53.05
C SER A 1077 5.08 -1.49 51.79
N LYS A 1078 5.11 -0.39 51.03
CA LYS A 1078 5.89 -0.28 49.79
C LYS A 1078 7.40 -0.26 50.03
N LEU A 1079 7.86 0.38 51.10
CA LEU A 1079 9.28 0.34 51.50
C LEU A 1079 9.70 -1.06 51.97
N ALA A 1080 8.81 -1.79 52.65
CA ALA A 1080 9.06 -3.18 53.03
C ALA A 1080 9.14 -4.09 51.80
N GLU A 1081 8.22 -3.95 50.84
CA GLU A 1081 8.27 -4.64 49.54
C GLU A 1081 9.62 -4.38 48.84
N ALA A 1082 10.03 -3.11 48.74
CA ALA A 1082 11.32 -2.72 48.14
C ALA A 1082 12.53 -3.34 48.86
N SER A 1083 12.47 -3.49 50.18
CA SER A 1083 13.57 -4.04 51.00
C SER A 1083 13.75 -5.55 50.86
N THR A 1084 12.71 -6.28 50.43
CA THR A 1084 12.80 -7.73 50.18
C THR A 1084 13.49 -8.07 48.86
N LEU A 1085 13.62 -7.09 47.96
CA LEU A 1085 14.28 -7.23 46.67
C LEU A 1085 15.77 -6.92 46.85
N VAL A 1086 16.62 -7.94 46.71
CA VAL A 1086 18.08 -7.80 46.82
C VAL A 1086 18.59 -7.10 45.56
N VAL A 1087 19.11 -5.88 45.73
CA VAL A 1087 19.75 -5.07 44.69
C VAL A 1087 21.10 -4.63 45.26
N GLU A 1088 22.20 -5.02 44.62
CA GLU A 1088 23.58 -4.69 45.04
C GLU A 1088 23.97 -3.27 44.62
N GLU A 1089 23.11 -2.60 43.84
CA GLU A 1089 23.32 -1.29 43.26
C GLU A 1089 23.14 -0.16 44.30
N PRO A 1090 24.01 0.87 44.29
CA PRO A 1090 24.03 1.92 45.31
C PRO A 1090 22.89 2.95 45.21
N GLU A 1091 22.36 3.22 44.01
CA GLU A 1091 21.39 4.30 43.77
C GLU A 1091 19.97 4.01 44.30
N PRO A 1092 19.28 2.92 43.91
CA PRO A 1092 17.95 2.62 44.45
C PRO A 1092 17.96 2.44 45.97
N TYR A 1093 19.08 1.90 46.49
CA TYR A 1093 19.29 1.74 47.92
C TYR A 1093 19.38 3.10 48.62
N GLN A 1094 20.09 4.07 48.04
CA GLN A 1094 20.15 5.45 48.54
C GLN A 1094 18.76 6.12 48.50
N HIS A 1095 18.03 6.02 47.38
CA HIS A 1095 16.67 6.58 47.27
C HIS A 1095 15.71 5.98 48.30
N ARG A 1096 15.76 4.65 48.51
CA ARG A 1096 14.97 3.95 49.54
C ARG A 1096 15.28 4.49 50.94
N LEU A 1097 16.56 4.59 51.32
CA LEU A 1097 16.96 5.08 52.65
C LEU A 1097 16.52 6.54 52.91
N LEU A 1098 16.62 7.40 51.89
CA LEU A 1098 16.16 8.79 52.02
C LEU A 1098 14.62 8.87 52.13
N THR A 1099 13.90 7.98 51.43
CA THR A 1099 12.43 7.87 51.52
C THR A 1099 12.01 7.28 52.88
N GLU A 1100 12.75 6.31 53.42
CA GLU A 1100 12.56 5.79 54.79
C GLU A 1100 12.76 6.91 55.82
N ALA A 1101 13.79 7.74 55.65
CA ALA A 1101 14.01 8.89 56.53
C ALA A 1101 12.81 9.85 56.50
N TRP A 1102 12.26 10.12 55.31
CA TRP A 1102 11.03 10.92 55.16
C TRP A 1102 9.85 10.28 55.91
N CYS A 1103 9.59 8.99 55.71
CA CYS A 1103 8.50 8.27 56.39
C CYS A 1103 8.65 8.30 57.92
N LEU A 1104 9.84 7.96 58.43
CA LEU A 1104 10.15 7.96 59.86
C LEU A 1104 10.00 9.35 60.48
N ARG A 1105 10.30 10.40 59.72
CA ARG A 1105 10.13 11.77 60.19
C ARG A 1105 8.67 12.14 60.39
N GLU A 1106 7.82 11.79 59.44
CA GLU A 1106 6.37 12.03 59.50
C GLU A 1106 5.70 11.21 60.61
N ARG A 1107 6.22 10.01 60.90
CA ARG A 1107 5.82 9.16 62.04
C ARG A 1107 6.32 9.63 63.41
N GLY A 1108 7.09 10.72 63.47
CA GLY A 1108 7.59 11.29 64.73
C GLY A 1108 8.83 10.60 65.30
N ALA A 1109 9.60 9.88 64.49
CA ALA A 1109 10.85 9.21 64.88
C ALA A 1109 12.10 9.84 64.21
N PRO A 1110 12.43 11.11 64.53
CA PRO A 1110 13.49 11.85 63.84
C PRO A 1110 14.89 11.23 64.01
N ASP A 1111 15.22 10.63 65.15
CA ASP A 1111 16.55 10.06 65.40
C ASP A 1111 16.83 8.82 64.53
N LEU A 1112 15.81 7.98 64.30
CA LEU A 1112 15.89 6.85 63.38
C LEU A 1112 16.01 7.34 61.93
N GLY A 1113 15.28 8.39 61.55
CA GLY A 1113 15.43 9.03 60.24
C GLY A 1113 16.85 9.60 60.03
N SER A 1114 17.43 10.24 61.04
CA SER A 1114 18.81 10.74 61.01
C SER A 1114 19.86 9.64 60.84
N ALA A 1115 19.59 8.41 61.31
CA ALA A 1115 20.46 7.26 61.05
C ALA A 1115 20.41 6.84 59.57
N ARG A 1116 19.22 6.82 58.97
CA ARG A 1116 19.03 6.47 57.55
C ARG A 1116 19.67 7.47 56.59
N ILE A 1117 19.62 8.76 56.90
CA ILE A 1117 20.30 9.80 56.10
C ILE A 1117 21.83 9.59 56.11
N ARG A 1118 22.41 9.24 57.26
CA ARG A 1118 23.85 8.93 57.35
C ARG A 1118 24.22 7.66 56.59
N GLU A 1119 23.40 6.62 56.69
CA GLU A 1119 23.57 5.38 55.93
C GLU A 1119 23.53 5.66 54.42
N ALA A 1120 22.57 6.48 53.96
CA ALA A 1120 22.41 6.86 52.56
C ALA A 1120 23.62 7.64 52.02
N MET A 1121 24.23 8.49 52.85
CA MET A 1121 25.42 9.27 52.50
C MET A 1121 26.67 8.38 52.35
N HIS A 1122 26.77 7.30 53.12
CA HIS A 1122 27.92 6.38 53.09
C HIS A 1122 27.80 5.27 52.03
N ARG A 1123 26.70 5.22 51.27
CA ARG A 1123 26.45 4.15 50.31
C ARG A 1123 27.36 4.19 49.08
N PHE A 1124 27.77 5.39 48.67
CA PHE A 1124 28.73 5.59 47.58
C PHE A 1124 30.15 5.74 48.13
N PRO A 1125 31.18 5.11 47.50
CA PRO A 1125 32.58 5.24 47.93
C PRO A 1125 33.10 6.69 47.86
N ASN A 1126 32.61 7.46 46.89
CA ASN A 1126 32.92 8.87 46.69
C ASN A 1126 31.66 9.71 46.96
N ARG A 1127 31.77 10.73 47.84
CA ARG A 1127 30.66 11.63 48.19
C ARG A 1127 30.10 12.43 47.01
N ARG A 1128 30.82 12.46 45.88
CA ARG A 1128 30.40 13.10 44.62
C ARG A 1128 29.45 12.24 43.77
N GLN A 1129 29.39 10.93 44.01
CA GLN A 1129 28.48 10.02 43.29
C GLN A 1129 27.11 10.02 43.98
N ILE A 1130 26.05 10.28 43.20
CA ILE A 1130 24.68 10.37 43.71
C ILE A 1130 23.67 9.81 42.71
N GLY A 1131 22.55 9.33 43.24
CA GLY A 1131 21.36 9.02 42.44
C GLY A 1131 20.67 10.26 41.88
N ASP A 1132 19.87 10.04 40.82
CA ASP A 1132 19.19 11.09 40.07
C ASP A 1132 18.19 11.92 40.91
N HIS A 1133 17.55 11.29 41.89
CA HIS A 1133 16.55 11.95 42.73
C HIS A 1133 17.12 12.50 44.05
N THR A 1134 18.35 12.14 44.40
CA THR A 1134 18.96 12.40 45.72
C THR A 1134 18.95 13.89 46.09
N LEU A 1135 19.33 14.79 45.18
CA LEU A 1135 19.34 16.24 45.46
C LEU A 1135 17.95 16.78 45.84
N HIS A 1136 16.90 16.25 45.20
CA HIS A 1136 15.52 16.67 45.43
C HIS A 1136 14.97 16.09 46.73
N LEU A 1137 15.26 14.81 47.02
CA LEU A 1137 14.93 14.20 48.31
C LEU A 1137 15.59 14.96 49.47
N LEU A 1138 16.85 15.38 49.33
CA LEU A 1138 17.53 16.22 50.33
C LEU A 1138 16.88 17.60 50.46
N ALA A 1139 16.48 18.23 49.34
CA ALA A 1139 15.75 19.50 49.38
C ALA A 1139 14.40 19.34 50.10
N ARG A 1140 13.68 18.24 49.88
CA ARG A 1140 12.43 17.93 50.58
C ARG A 1140 12.65 17.67 52.07
N LEU A 1141 13.62 16.84 52.42
CA LEU A 1141 13.99 16.55 53.80
C LEU A 1141 14.39 17.83 54.55
N SER A 1142 15.01 18.81 53.88
CA SER A 1142 15.38 20.09 54.49
C SER A 1142 14.19 20.94 54.96
N ARG A 1143 12.96 20.67 54.48
CA ARG A 1143 11.73 21.35 54.91
C ARG A 1143 11.25 20.91 56.31
N TYR A 1144 11.75 19.78 56.81
CA TYR A 1144 11.36 19.22 58.10
C TYR A 1144 12.29 19.66 59.25
N ARG A 1145 11.76 19.66 60.48
CA ARG A 1145 12.58 19.92 61.68
C ARG A 1145 13.36 18.68 62.07
N TRP A 1146 14.68 18.72 62.05
CA TRP A 1146 15.58 17.63 62.45
C TRP A 1146 16.43 18.01 63.67
N PRO A 1147 17.11 17.05 64.32
CA PRO A 1147 18.19 17.36 65.24
C PRO A 1147 19.24 18.24 64.55
N GLU A 1148 19.87 19.16 65.29
CA GLU A 1148 20.79 20.18 64.75
C GLU A 1148 21.92 19.56 63.91
N SER A 1149 22.50 18.45 64.37
CA SER A 1149 23.52 17.68 63.65
C SER A 1149 23.06 17.17 62.28
N THR A 1150 21.78 16.85 62.13
CA THR A 1150 21.19 16.37 60.88
C THR A 1150 20.82 17.52 59.95
N VAL A 1151 20.39 18.66 60.49
CA VAL A 1151 20.17 19.88 59.70
C VAL A 1151 21.47 20.31 59.02
N THR A 1152 22.57 20.35 59.77
CA THR A 1152 23.90 20.65 59.24
C THR A 1152 24.32 19.63 58.18
N LEU A 1153 24.13 18.33 58.46
CA LEU A 1153 24.44 17.26 57.50
C LEU A 1153 23.70 17.42 56.16
N ILE A 1154 22.39 17.65 56.20
CA ILE A 1154 21.59 17.83 54.98
C ILE A 1154 22.03 19.10 54.24
N ALA A 1155 22.30 20.18 54.96
CA ALA A 1155 22.72 21.45 54.38
C ALA A 1155 24.11 21.37 53.72
N GLU A 1156 25.08 20.75 54.39
CA GLU A 1156 26.44 20.52 53.87
C GLU A 1156 26.40 19.60 52.65
N TRP A 1157 25.71 18.45 52.75
CA TRP A 1157 25.59 17.52 51.63
C TRP A 1157 24.94 18.19 50.42
N ARG A 1158 23.84 18.92 50.63
CA ARG A 1158 23.17 19.65 49.54
C ARG A 1158 24.04 20.78 48.97
N ALA A 1159 24.80 21.50 49.79
CA ALA A 1159 25.70 22.56 49.35
C ALA A 1159 26.86 22.00 48.51
N GLU A 1160 27.45 20.87 48.90
CA GLU A 1160 28.47 20.16 48.13
C GLU A 1160 27.93 19.77 46.74
N LEU A 1161 26.73 19.19 46.67
CA LEU A 1161 26.11 18.79 45.41
C LEU A 1161 25.77 19.99 44.49
N VAL A 1162 25.27 21.08 45.06
CA VAL A 1162 24.99 22.32 44.30
C VAL A 1162 26.28 23.00 43.85
N GLN A 1163 27.34 22.95 44.66
CA GLN A 1163 28.64 23.52 44.32
C GLN A 1163 29.32 22.72 43.22
N LEU A 1164 29.21 21.38 43.20
CA LEU A 1164 29.66 20.53 42.09
C LEU A 1164 28.94 20.86 40.78
N ALA A 1165 27.62 21.07 40.84
CA ALA A 1165 26.82 21.50 39.70
C ALA A 1165 27.17 22.92 39.21
N ARG A 1166 27.77 23.79 40.05
CA ARG A 1166 28.13 25.19 39.71
C ARG A 1166 29.60 25.40 39.37
N LEU A 1167 30.53 24.68 39.99
CA LEU A 1167 31.97 24.78 39.70
C LEU A 1167 32.28 24.32 38.28
N THR A 1168 31.49 23.40 37.74
CA THR A 1168 31.55 22.99 36.33
C THR A 1168 31.07 24.06 35.35
N ALA A 1169 30.30 25.06 35.81
CA ALA A 1169 29.89 26.23 35.03
C ALA A 1169 30.89 27.41 35.09
N ALA A 1170 31.81 27.42 36.07
CA ALA A 1170 32.77 28.50 36.28
C ALA A 1170 34.09 28.31 35.50
N ASP A 1171 34.44 27.07 35.12
CA ASP A 1171 35.58 26.76 34.23
C ASP A 1171 35.37 27.29 32.79
N GLU A 1172 34.20 27.86 32.48
CA GLU A 1172 33.82 28.42 31.17
C GLU A 1172 34.04 29.95 31.04
N ARG A 1173 34.76 30.60 31.97
CA ARG A 1173 35.17 32.02 31.82
C ARG A 1173 36.66 32.25 31.57
N SER A 1174 37.40 31.21 31.19
CA SER A 1174 38.71 31.38 30.53
C SER A 1174 38.61 30.85 29.10
N PRO A 1175 39.11 31.62 28.11
CA PRO A 1175 38.88 31.39 26.69
C PRO A 1175 39.45 30.09 26.14
#